data_AF-A0A8D3D9H1-F1
#
_entry.id   AF-A0A8D3D9H1-F1
#
_cell.length_a   1.000
_cell.length_b   1.000
_cell.length_c   1.000
_cell.angle_alpha   90.00
_cell.angle_beta   90.00
_cell.angle_gamma   90.00
#
_symmetry.space_group_name_H-M   'P 1'
#
loop_
_entity.id
_entity.type
_entity.pdbx_description
1 polymer ?
#
loop_
_entity_poly.entity_id
_entity_poly.type
_entity_poly.pdbx_seq_one_letter_code
_entity_poly.pdbx_strand_id
1 'polypeptide(L)'
;MSGESWCCCGTNVCPVPSPPLSLFRPSAGLHPSSHSSTSGQLSVAPPLLRGWQRVLADIKITLQPLFQPGIPLTKTHTNTHTNPILHSTTQTAPPPSSSSSSSSSSSSIMLSPDTFQRLRLPDMDDVGQYIRSVPTPVFVGVGAVAAATAYYLATRPATLPSVCDLHMQSVEVPGKDFERRSVLQNGNGHLTHVYDDGRTLYEFFLRGVRISNNGPCLGSRKPKQPYEWMSYREVMERTENLGSAFLHKGHSKTTDPHIGIFSQNRPEWTISELACYTYSLVSVPLYDTLGTEAISYILDKACISTIVCDVADKVNLVLDCTKDRKHNVRTIVLMETPSAELVTRGRQAGIHILSLQEMEPPQPEDMAVICFTSGTTGDPKGAMLTHGNIVSNCSAFIKLTESYNRTTSDDVMLSFLPLAHMFERVVEGVMIVHGASIGFFQGDIRRLTDDLNTLRPTVFPVVPRLLNRMYDKIFGQANTSLKRWLLGFAYRRKEAELMKGIVRRDSIWDRLIFGKVQASLGGRVRLMFTGAAPISPTVLTFLRAAIGCQFYEGYGQTECTAGCTMNLPGDWSAGHVGAPLPCNSIKLVDVPEMNYLAVNGEGEVCVKGANVFQGYLKDPAKTAETIDAEGWVHTGDIGKWLPNGTLRIVDRKKHIFKLAQGEYIAPEKIETIYLRSDAVAQVFVHGDSLQACLVAVVVPDHDFLSGWTKKTLRLEGSYQELCGREEVKAAILEDMLRLGKEGGLKSFEQARAIHIHSELFSIENGLLTPTLKAKRNCLRQHFRSQIEELYAGITM
;
A
#
# COMPACT_ATOMS: atom_id res chain seq x y z
N MET A 1 -38.66 -10.83 -54.11
CA MET A 1 -37.50 -10.92 -55.03
C MET A 1 -36.23 -10.85 -54.19
N SER A 2 -35.29 -11.81 -54.15
CA SER A 2 -35.25 -13.26 -54.51
C SER A 2 -33.76 -13.67 -54.62
N GLY A 3 -33.21 -14.76 -54.06
CA GLY A 3 -33.62 -15.78 -53.06
C GLY A 3 -32.42 -16.05 -52.09
N GLU A 4 -32.44 -16.90 -51.05
CA GLU A 4 -32.80 -18.34 -50.92
C GLU A 4 -31.89 -19.26 -51.78
N SER A 5 -31.34 -20.40 -51.35
CA SER A 5 -31.58 -21.41 -50.26
C SER A 5 -30.24 -22.04 -49.77
N TRP A 6 -29.96 -22.55 -48.55
CA TRP A 6 -30.57 -23.55 -47.61
C TRP A 6 -30.20 -25.06 -47.80
N CYS A 7 -29.90 -25.77 -46.67
CA CYS A 7 -29.88 -27.25 -46.43
C CYS A 7 -28.79 -28.17 -47.07
N CYS A 8 -28.47 -29.42 -46.60
CA CYS A 8 -28.46 -30.08 -45.25
C CYS A 8 -27.86 -31.53 -45.27
N CYS A 9 -27.37 -32.05 -44.12
CA CYS A 9 -27.14 -33.49 -43.74
C CYS A 9 -26.13 -34.38 -44.56
N GLY A 10 -25.60 -35.54 -44.10
CA GLY A 10 -25.57 -36.20 -42.76
C GLY A 10 -24.99 -37.67 -42.74
N THR A 11 -24.59 -38.16 -41.54
CA THR A 11 -24.40 -39.59 -41.06
C THR A 11 -23.24 -40.55 -41.47
N ASN A 12 -22.43 -40.93 -40.45
CA ASN A 12 -21.92 -42.26 -39.97
C ASN A 12 -21.34 -43.40 -40.86
N VAL A 13 -20.24 -44.05 -40.39
CA VAL A 13 -20.08 -45.51 -39.97
C VAL A 13 -18.57 -45.93 -39.84
N CYS A 14 -18.25 -46.91 -38.97
CA CYS A 14 -16.90 -47.52 -38.75
C CYS A 14 -16.86 -49.03 -39.13
N PRO A 15 -15.69 -49.69 -39.29
CA PRO A 15 -15.19 -50.63 -38.25
C PRO A 15 -13.62 -50.83 -38.17
N VAL A 16 -13.16 -51.87 -37.46
CA VAL A 16 -11.76 -52.15 -37.01
C VAL A 16 -11.32 -53.60 -37.39
N PRO A 17 -10.00 -53.93 -37.52
CA PRO A 17 -9.44 -55.09 -36.76
C PRO A 17 -7.92 -55.02 -36.37
N SER A 18 -7.45 -55.94 -35.49
CA SER A 18 -6.03 -56.19 -35.11
C SER A 18 -5.80 -57.62 -34.54
N PRO A 19 -4.57 -58.19 -34.60
CA PRO A 19 -3.75 -58.53 -33.40
C PRO A 19 -2.21 -58.50 -33.74
N PRO A 20 -1.24 -59.35 -33.27
CA PRO A 20 -1.09 -60.23 -32.08
C PRO A 20 0.27 -60.22 -31.30
N LEU A 21 0.20 -60.16 -29.95
CA LEU A 21 0.85 -61.03 -28.92
C LEU A 21 2.30 -61.59 -29.00
N SER A 22 3.07 -61.38 -27.90
CA SER A 22 3.68 -62.42 -27.00
C SER A 22 4.34 -61.70 -25.77
N LEU A 23 4.20 -62.06 -24.48
CA LEU A 23 4.30 -63.29 -23.67
C LEU A 23 5.73 -63.75 -23.28
N PHE A 24 6.14 -63.54 -22.01
CA PHE A 24 6.63 -64.58 -21.09
C PHE A 24 6.89 -64.07 -19.64
N ARG A 25 6.86 -64.98 -18.66
CA ARG A 25 7.25 -64.85 -17.22
C ARG A 25 7.57 -66.28 -16.72
N PRO A 26 8.48 -66.53 -15.76
CA PRO A 26 8.04 -66.76 -14.36
C PRO A 26 9.10 -66.53 -13.24
N SER A 27 8.70 -66.78 -11.98
CA SER A 27 9.43 -67.39 -10.81
C SER A 27 10.94 -67.19 -10.56
N ALA A 28 11.48 -67.21 -9.33
CA ALA A 28 10.97 -67.14 -7.93
C ALA A 28 12.19 -67.13 -6.96
N GLY A 29 12.02 -66.92 -5.64
CA GLY A 29 13.03 -67.35 -4.65
C GLY A 29 13.15 -66.59 -3.32
N LEU A 30 12.79 -67.30 -2.23
CA LEU A 30 13.49 -67.36 -0.92
C LEU A 30 13.73 -66.10 -0.05
N HIS A 31 13.10 -66.10 1.14
CA HIS A 31 13.66 -65.54 2.39
C HIS A 31 14.81 -66.42 2.92
N PRO A 32 15.70 -65.89 3.78
CA PRO A 32 15.53 -66.11 5.23
C PRO A 32 15.81 -64.88 6.12
N SER A 33 15.61 -65.07 7.43
CA SER A 33 15.67 -64.08 8.51
C SER A 33 17.02 -64.03 9.26
N SER A 34 17.30 -62.92 9.95
CA SER A 34 18.13 -62.92 11.18
C SER A 34 17.66 -61.83 12.16
N HIS A 35 17.97 -62.00 13.45
CA HIS A 35 17.50 -61.16 14.55
C HIS A 35 18.61 -60.30 15.18
N SER A 36 18.16 -59.29 15.94
CA SER A 36 18.85 -58.65 17.09
C SER A 36 19.88 -57.53 16.74
N SER A 37 20.17 -56.57 17.65
CA SER A 37 19.70 -56.37 19.03
C SER A 37 19.55 -54.88 19.40
N THR A 38 18.99 -54.66 20.60
CA THR A 38 18.65 -53.38 21.26
C THR A 38 19.76 -52.33 21.40
N SER A 39 19.38 -51.06 21.25
CA SER A 39 19.52 -50.08 22.34
C SER A 39 18.46 -48.97 22.20
N GLY A 40 18.15 -48.25 23.29
CA GLY A 40 17.12 -47.21 23.24
C GLY A 40 17.22 -46.24 24.41
N GLN A 41 16.69 -45.03 24.22
CA GLN A 41 16.53 -44.01 25.27
C GLN A 41 15.13 -43.38 25.15
N LEU A 42 14.44 -43.26 26.28
CA LEU A 42 13.16 -42.54 26.36
C LEU A 42 13.42 -41.05 26.58
N SER A 43 12.60 -40.22 25.94
CA SER A 43 12.37 -38.83 26.37
C SER A 43 10.87 -38.61 26.54
N VAL A 44 10.44 -38.31 27.77
CA VAL A 44 9.04 -38.21 28.15
C VAL A 44 8.67 -36.75 28.47
N ALA A 45 8.19 -36.02 27.47
CA ALA A 45 7.53 -34.74 27.67
C ALA A 45 6.10 -34.93 28.24
N PRO A 46 5.66 -34.09 29.19
CA PRO A 46 4.42 -34.30 29.97
C PRO A 46 3.12 -34.15 29.15
N PRO A 47 1.99 -34.73 29.60
CA PRO A 47 0.79 -34.91 28.77
C PRO A 47 0.16 -33.63 28.23
N LEU A 48 0.19 -32.52 29.00
CA LEU A 48 -0.41 -31.24 28.61
C LEU A 48 0.15 -30.69 27.29
N LEU A 49 1.45 -30.84 27.04
CA LEU A 49 2.08 -30.41 25.78
C LEU A 49 1.65 -31.27 24.59
N ARG A 50 1.37 -32.56 24.78
CA ARG A 50 0.91 -33.45 23.71
C ARG A 50 -0.53 -33.14 23.27
N GLY A 51 -1.38 -32.69 24.20
CA GLY A 51 -2.72 -32.17 23.87
C GLY A 51 -2.64 -30.93 22.98
N TRP A 52 -1.85 -29.93 23.38
CA TRP A 52 -1.62 -28.73 22.59
C TRP A 52 -0.95 -29.02 21.24
N GLN A 53 0.02 -29.93 21.17
CA GLN A 53 0.68 -30.28 19.90
C GLN A 53 -0.26 -30.94 18.89
N ARG A 54 -1.25 -31.73 19.33
CA ARG A 54 -2.29 -32.27 18.42
C ARG A 54 -3.22 -31.16 17.93
N VAL A 55 -3.76 -30.34 18.84
CA VAL A 55 -4.60 -29.19 18.49
C VAL A 55 -3.88 -28.24 17.52
N LEU A 56 -2.60 -27.96 17.75
CA LEU A 56 -1.77 -27.11 16.88
C LEU A 56 -1.42 -27.75 15.52
N ALA A 57 -1.46 -29.08 15.39
CA ALA A 57 -1.30 -29.75 14.10
C ALA A 57 -2.53 -29.55 13.20
N ASP A 58 -3.73 -29.62 13.77
CA ASP A 58 -5.01 -29.40 13.07
C ASP A 58 -5.27 -27.90 12.75
N ILE A 59 -4.57 -27.00 13.43
CA ILE A 59 -4.61 -25.53 13.24
C ILE A 59 -3.84 -25.06 11.98
N LYS A 60 -3.33 -25.97 11.14
CA LYS A 60 -2.69 -25.62 9.85
C LYS A 60 -3.67 -24.97 8.86
N ILE A 61 -3.79 -23.64 8.93
CA ILE A 61 -4.35 -22.80 7.86
C ILE A 61 -3.41 -22.89 6.65
N THR A 62 -3.91 -23.40 5.52
CA THR A 62 -3.12 -23.52 4.28
C THR A 62 -3.43 -22.34 3.36
N LEU A 63 -2.45 -21.46 3.17
CA LEU A 63 -2.48 -20.48 2.08
C LEU A 63 -2.29 -21.23 0.75
N GLN A 64 -3.36 -21.41 -0.02
CA GLN A 64 -3.21 -21.58 -1.46
C GLN A 64 -2.73 -20.25 -2.09
N PRO A 65 -1.91 -20.30 -3.16
CA PRO A 65 -1.54 -19.13 -3.95
C PRO A 65 -2.76 -18.30 -4.35
N LEU A 66 -2.58 -17.02 -4.66
CA LEU A 66 -3.72 -16.15 -4.97
C LEU A 66 -4.45 -16.53 -6.26
N PHE A 67 -3.81 -17.29 -7.16
CA PHE A 67 -4.40 -17.94 -8.34
C PHE A 67 -3.65 -19.27 -8.62
N GLN A 68 -4.32 -20.32 -9.14
CA GLN A 68 -3.70 -21.61 -9.54
C GLN A 68 -4.44 -22.31 -10.69
N PRO A 69 -3.71 -23.09 -11.51
CA PRO A 69 -4.08 -24.49 -11.72
C PRO A 69 -2.88 -25.48 -11.73
N GLY A 70 -3.13 -26.77 -11.42
CA GLY A 70 -2.42 -27.93 -12.01
C GLY A 70 -0.99 -28.34 -11.56
N ILE A 71 -0.88 -29.06 -10.43
CA ILE A 71 -0.25 -30.41 -10.23
C ILE A 71 0.74 -30.93 -11.31
N PRO A 72 1.88 -31.62 -11.00
CA PRO A 72 2.66 -31.76 -9.75
C PRO A 72 4.20 -31.50 -9.92
N LEU A 73 5.01 -31.77 -8.89
CA LEU A 73 6.49 -31.75 -8.93
C LEU A 73 7.11 -33.08 -8.44
N THR A 74 8.21 -33.50 -9.06
CA THR A 74 9.10 -34.59 -8.60
C THR A 74 10.23 -34.07 -7.71
N LYS A 75 10.88 -34.97 -6.94
CA LYS A 75 11.97 -34.64 -5.99
C LYS A 75 13.33 -35.16 -6.48
N THR A 76 14.39 -34.43 -6.14
CA THR A 76 15.78 -34.93 -6.09
C THR A 76 16.48 -34.43 -4.81
N HIS A 77 17.50 -35.17 -4.37
CA HIS A 77 18.30 -34.90 -3.16
C HIS A 77 19.69 -34.35 -3.52
N THR A 78 20.29 -33.57 -2.62
CA THR A 78 21.75 -33.38 -2.49
C THR A 78 22.15 -33.27 -1.02
N ASN A 79 23.41 -33.58 -0.71
CA ASN A 79 23.90 -33.85 0.65
C ASN A 79 24.71 -32.70 1.28
N THR A 80 24.84 -32.74 2.60
CA THR A 80 25.70 -31.90 3.44
C THR A 80 27.14 -32.41 3.52
N HIS A 81 28.11 -31.50 3.70
CA HIS A 81 29.44 -31.79 4.27
C HIS A 81 29.88 -30.66 5.21
N THR A 82 30.89 -30.91 6.06
CA THR A 82 31.15 -30.14 7.30
C THR A 82 32.63 -29.96 7.63
N ASN A 83 33.05 -28.72 7.95
CA ASN A 83 34.11 -28.35 8.92
C ASN A 83 35.58 -28.82 8.62
N PRO A 84 36.65 -28.35 9.32
CA PRO A 84 36.67 -27.70 10.65
C PRO A 84 37.60 -26.47 10.92
N ILE A 85 37.21 -25.68 11.94
CA ILE A 85 37.95 -25.22 13.15
C ILE A 85 39.48 -24.96 13.05
N LEU A 86 39.96 -23.82 13.59
CA LEU A 86 41.02 -23.77 14.63
C LEU A 86 41.28 -22.40 15.30
N HIS A 87 41.55 -22.47 16.61
CA HIS A 87 42.26 -21.53 17.51
C HIS A 87 41.69 -20.15 17.93
N SER A 88 42.36 -19.63 18.96
CA SER A 88 41.86 -18.70 19.98
C SER A 88 43.03 -17.93 20.62
N THR A 89 42.80 -16.70 21.10
CA THR A 89 43.68 -16.10 22.13
C THR A 89 42.91 -15.08 22.97
N THR A 90 43.15 -15.08 24.28
CA THR A 90 42.68 -14.08 25.24
C THR A 90 43.84 -13.22 25.71
N GLN A 91 43.59 -11.94 26.02
CA GLN A 91 44.46 -11.15 26.88
C GLN A 91 43.68 -10.01 27.55
N THR A 92 44.11 -9.62 28.75
CA THR A 92 43.47 -8.61 29.60
C THR A 92 44.55 -7.77 30.30
N ALA A 93 44.29 -6.48 30.54
CA ALA A 93 45.20 -5.57 31.23
C ALA A 93 44.41 -4.53 32.08
N PRO A 94 45.00 -3.94 33.14
CA PRO A 94 44.23 -3.29 34.23
C PRO A 94 44.20 -1.75 34.18
N PRO A 95 43.36 -1.10 35.02
CA PRO A 95 43.26 0.36 35.12
C PRO A 95 44.09 0.98 36.27
N PRO A 96 44.45 2.28 36.18
CA PRO A 96 44.91 3.11 37.30
C PRO A 96 43.74 3.84 38.01
N SER A 97 44.03 4.66 39.02
CA SER A 97 43.04 5.13 40.02
C SER A 97 43.15 6.62 40.42
N SER A 98 42.18 7.06 41.22
CA SER A 98 42.20 8.15 42.22
C SER A 98 41.59 9.55 41.92
N SER A 99 40.77 9.98 42.89
CA SER A 99 40.47 11.35 43.36
C SER A 99 40.08 12.48 42.39
N SER A 100 38.89 13.05 42.61
CA SER A 100 38.74 14.25 43.46
C SER A 100 37.26 14.54 43.78
N SER A 101 36.98 15.45 44.71
CA SER A 101 35.65 15.72 45.25
C SER A 101 35.23 17.18 45.11
N SER A 102 33.93 17.42 44.92
CA SER A 102 33.24 18.67 45.28
C SER A 102 31.76 18.36 45.56
N SER A 103 31.02 19.29 46.17
CA SER A 103 29.84 18.98 46.99
C SER A 103 28.67 19.94 46.79
N SER A 104 27.58 19.67 47.53
CA SER A 104 26.35 20.48 47.69
C SER A 104 25.31 20.37 46.55
N SER A 105 24.01 20.47 46.82
CA SER A 105 23.26 20.17 48.05
C SER A 105 21.76 20.03 47.75
N SER A 106 21.03 19.24 48.54
CA SER A 106 19.56 19.24 48.57
C SER A 106 19.07 18.70 49.90
N SER A 107 18.03 19.33 50.46
CA SER A 107 17.63 19.19 51.86
C SER A 107 16.85 17.91 52.15
N SER A 108 17.18 17.24 53.26
CA SER A 108 16.39 16.16 53.85
C SER A 108 15.91 16.56 55.24
N ILE A 109 14.64 16.29 55.53
CA ILE A 109 13.98 16.66 56.79
C ILE A 109 14.48 15.76 57.93
N MET A 110 14.82 16.34 59.08
CA MET A 110 15.08 15.59 60.31
C MET A 110 13.79 14.98 60.86
N LEU A 111 13.85 13.69 61.21
CA LEU A 111 12.89 13.03 62.10
C LEU A 111 13.66 12.45 63.31
N SER A 112 12.97 12.38 64.45
CA SER A 112 13.56 12.09 65.77
C SER A 112 14.00 10.62 65.95
N PRO A 113 14.96 10.32 66.84
CA PRO A 113 15.54 8.98 66.99
C PRO A 113 14.54 7.85 67.30
N ASP A 114 13.45 8.17 68.01
CA ASP A 114 12.55 7.16 68.61
C ASP A 114 11.72 6.35 67.60
N THR A 115 11.64 6.77 66.34
CA THR A 115 10.88 6.04 65.31
C THR A 115 11.57 4.72 64.89
N PHE A 116 12.89 4.60 65.06
CA PHE A 116 13.63 3.40 64.66
C PHE A 116 13.41 2.20 65.59
N GLN A 117 12.97 2.41 66.84
CA GLN A 117 12.95 1.35 67.86
C GLN A 117 11.78 0.34 67.74
N ARG A 118 10.96 0.43 66.68
CA ARG A 118 9.86 -0.53 66.39
C ARG A 118 10.07 -1.39 65.14
N LEU A 119 11.11 -1.14 64.36
CA LEU A 119 11.50 -2.00 63.23
C LEU A 119 12.69 -2.88 63.63
N ARG A 120 12.39 -4.01 64.31
CA ARG A 120 13.36 -5.11 64.38
C ARG A 120 13.52 -5.70 62.98
N LEU A 121 14.60 -5.32 62.30
CA LEU A 121 15.17 -6.19 61.27
C LEU A 121 15.57 -7.52 61.95
N PRO A 122 15.34 -8.69 61.33
CA PRO A 122 15.83 -9.94 61.87
C PRO A 122 17.36 -9.93 61.93
N ASP A 123 17.94 -10.66 62.89
CA ASP A 123 19.40 -10.83 62.93
C ASP A 123 19.91 -11.50 61.65
N MET A 124 21.16 -11.24 61.27
CA MET A 124 21.73 -11.86 60.06
C MET A 124 21.80 -13.39 60.19
N ASP A 125 21.90 -13.91 61.42
CA ASP A 125 21.78 -15.33 61.71
C ASP A 125 20.33 -15.85 61.60
N ASP A 126 19.30 -15.06 61.95
CA ASP A 126 17.89 -15.42 61.69
C ASP A 126 17.60 -15.49 60.19
N VAL A 127 18.10 -14.52 59.41
CA VAL A 127 18.01 -14.57 57.94
C VAL A 127 18.76 -15.79 57.39
N GLY A 128 19.93 -16.11 57.95
CA GLY A 128 20.71 -17.30 57.62
C GLY A 128 19.99 -18.62 57.96
N GLN A 129 19.30 -18.70 59.10
CA GLN A 129 18.49 -19.85 59.48
C GLN A 129 17.22 -19.96 58.63
N TYR A 130 16.53 -18.86 58.35
CA TYR A 130 15.36 -18.84 57.47
C TYR A 130 15.74 -19.32 56.06
N ILE A 131 16.86 -18.84 55.52
CA ILE A 131 17.43 -19.31 54.25
C ILE A 131 17.84 -20.80 54.30
N ARG A 132 18.25 -21.34 55.44
CA ARG A 132 18.52 -22.79 55.59
C ARG A 132 17.26 -23.64 55.79
N SER A 133 16.15 -23.04 56.23
CA SER A 133 14.88 -23.74 56.48
C SER A 133 14.00 -23.91 55.24
N VAL A 134 14.15 -23.03 54.24
CA VAL A 134 13.40 -23.07 52.98
C VAL A 134 13.87 -24.26 52.12
N PRO A 135 12.99 -25.19 51.70
CA PRO A 135 13.39 -26.37 50.93
C PRO A 135 14.03 -26.03 49.58
N THR A 136 15.05 -26.79 49.17
CA THR A 136 15.79 -26.59 47.90
C THR A 136 14.90 -26.40 46.66
N PRO A 137 13.76 -27.12 46.47
CA PRO A 137 12.85 -26.88 45.35
C PRO A 137 12.25 -25.46 45.33
N VAL A 138 12.08 -24.81 46.49
CA VAL A 138 11.59 -23.44 46.60
C VAL A 138 12.68 -22.46 46.18
N PHE A 139 13.95 -22.67 46.54
CA PHE A 139 15.06 -21.87 46.02
C PHE A 139 15.24 -22.00 44.51
N VAL A 140 15.15 -23.22 43.97
CA VAL A 140 15.17 -23.44 42.52
C VAL A 140 13.96 -22.77 41.86
N GLY A 141 12.79 -22.81 42.48
CA GLY A 141 11.59 -22.10 42.01
C GLY A 141 11.75 -20.57 41.99
N VAL A 142 12.18 -19.97 43.10
CA VAL A 142 12.42 -18.52 43.22
C VAL A 142 13.54 -18.07 42.27
N GLY A 143 14.64 -18.83 42.18
CA GLY A 143 15.72 -18.57 41.24
C GLY A 143 15.28 -18.66 39.78
N ALA A 144 14.47 -19.66 39.42
CA ALA A 144 13.90 -19.78 38.08
C ALA A 144 12.89 -18.66 37.76
N VAL A 145 12.06 -18.25 38.72
CA VAL A 145 11.14 -17.11 38.55
C VAL A 145 11.92 -15.79 38.44
N ALA A 146 12.96 -15.58 39.24
CA ALA A 146 13.82 -14.41 39.16
C ALA A 146 14.58 -14.35 37.82
N ALA A 147 15.16 -15.47 37.37
CA ALA A 147 15.83 -15.57 36.07
C ALA A 147 14.85 -15.37 34.90
N ALA A 148 13.66 -15.97 34.96
CA ALA A 148 12.62 -15.76 33.95
C ALA A 148 12.08 -14.33 33.94
N THR A 149 12.00 -13.67 35.11
CA THR A 149 11.59 -12.27 35.24
C THR A 149 12.67 -11.33 34.73
N ALA A 150 13.95 -11.56 35.05
CA ALA A 150 15.07 -10.80 34.52
C ALA A 150 15.20 -10.96 33.00
N TYR A 151 15.09 -12.20 32.50
CA TYR A 151 15.04 -12.49 31.06
C TYR A 151 13.85 -11.80 30.39
N TYR A 152 12.65 -11.85 30.99
CA TYR A 152 11.48 -11.13 30.49
C TYR A 152 11.68 -9.61 30.50
N LEU A 153 12.28 -9.03 31.54
CA LEU A 153 12.54 -7.58 31.61
C LEU A 153 13.61 -7.13 30.61
N ALA A 154 14.59 -8.00 30.29
CA ALA A 154 15.62 -7.75 29.29
C ALA A 154 15.16 -8.04 27.84
N THR A 155 14.18 -8.92 27.64
CA THR A 155 13.66 -9.31 26.31
C THR A 155 12.22 -8.87 26.04
N ARG A 156 11.61 -8.08 26.94
CA ARG A 156 10.28 -7.51 26.73
C ARG A 156 10.30 -6.66 25.46
N PRO A 157 9.25 -6.71 24.63
CA PRO A 157 9.16 -5.84 23.47
C PRO A 157 9.26 -4.37 23.89
N ALA A 158 10.13 -3.63 23.23
CA ALA A 158 10.17 -2.18 23.39
C ALA A 158 8.88 -1.57 22.83
N THR A 159 8.34 -0.59 23.56
CA THR A 159 7.34 0.34 23.02
C THR A 159 8.04 1.26 22.04
N LEU A 160 7.49 1.44 20.83
CA LEU A 160 7.90 2.53 19.96
C LEU A 160 7.63 3.86 20.68
N PRO A 161 8.64 4.69 20.95
CA PRO A 161 8.39 6.05 21.40
C PRO A 161 7.71 6.81 20.25
N SER A 162 6.82 7.74 20.58
CA SER A 162 6.30 8.64 19.55
C SER A 162 7.27 9.79 19.29
N VAL A 163 7.20 10.32 18.07
CA VAL A 163 7.95 11.51 17.64
C VAL A 163 7.45 12.80 18.31
N CYS A 164 6.25 12.80 18.90
CA CYS A 164 5.66 13.94 19.60
C CYS A 164 4.69 13.47 20.70
N ASP A 165 3.95 14.40 21.33
CA ASP A 165 2.75 14.02 22.07
C ASP A 165 1.65 13.57 21.11
N LEU A 166 1.17 12.34 21.26
CA LEU A 166 0.09 11.78 20.46
C LEU A 166 -1.28 12.43 20.74
N HIS A 167 -1.40 13.20 21.82
CA HIS A 167 -2.54 14.06 22.11
C HIS A 167 -2.44 15.46 21.50
N MET A 168 -1.30 15.81 20.87
CA MET A 168 -1.10 17.11 20.21
C MET A 168 -0.22 16.95 18.96
N GLN A 169 -0.72 16.23 17.94
CA GLN A 169 0.04 15.91 16.73
C GLN A 169 0.11 17.08 15.72
N SER A 170 -0.73 18.10 15.89
CA SER A 170 -0.65 19.38 15.18
C SER A 170 -0.96 20.53 16.13
N VAL A 171 -0.45 21.72 15.81
CA VAL A 171 -0.75 22.96 16.54
C VAL A 171 -1.39 23.99 15.61
N GLU A 172 -2.29 24.79 16.16
CA GLU A 172 -2.81 25.99 15.49
C GLU A 172 -1.75 27.09 15.45
N VAL A 173 -1.78 27.90 14.40
CA VAL A 173 -0.87 29.03 14.20
C VAL A 173 -1.54 30.31 14.73
N PRO A 174 -1.02 30.92 15.81
CA PRO A 174 -1.68 32.06 16.45
C PRO A 174 -1.94 33.22 15.48
N GLY A 175 -3.16 33.75 15.50
CA GLY A 175 -3.57 34.87 14.66
C GLY A 175 -3.89 34.53 13.20
N LYS A 176 -3.90 33.25 12.82
CA LYS A 176 -4.25 32.80 11.46
C LYS A 176 -5.42 31.81 11.45
N ASP A 177 -6.64 32.31 11.22
CA ASP A 177 -7.80 31.61 10.63
C ASP A 177 -7.79 30.05 10.70
N PHE A 178 -7.74 29.51 11.91
CA PHE A 178 -7.67 28.06 12.22
C PHE A 178 -6.63 27.24 11.41
N GLU A 179 -5.54 27.88 10.95
CA GLU A 179 -4.40 27.25 10.28
C GLU A 179 -3.70 26.29 11.25
N ARG A 180 -3.64 25.00 10.90
CA ARG A 180 -2.91 23.98 11.66
C ARG A 180 -1.68 23.49 10.91
N ARG A 181 -0.63 23.19 11.66
CA ARG A 181 0.66 22.73 11.14
C ARG A 181 1.26 21.59 11.96
N SER A 182 2.23 20.90 11.38
CA SER A 182 2.93 19.79 12.02
C SER A 182 3.69 20.26 13.25
N VAL A 183 3.63 19.52 14.38
CA VAL A 183 4.50 19.80 15.54
C VAL A 183 5.98 19.48 15.30
N LEU A 184 6.29 18.82 14.18
CA LEU A 184 7.64 18.44 13.77
C LEU A 184 8.26 19.47 12.79
N GLN A 185 7.61 20.62 12.61
CA GLN A 185 8.08 21.73 11.79
C GLN A 185 8.90 22.71 12.63
N ASN A 186 10.18 22.86 12.31
CA ASN A 186 11.08 23.80 12.97
C ASN A 186 10.92 25.22 12.39
N GLY A 187 10.73 26.23 13.24
CA GLY A 187 10.60 27.63 12.83
C GLY A 187 9.22 27.96 12.23
N ASN A 188 9.16 28.97 11.35
CA ASN A 188 7.90 29.51 10.81
C ASN A 188 7.67 29.22 9.31
N GLY A 189 8.68 28.70 8.60
CA GLY A 189 8.57 28.34 7.18
C GLY A 189 8.28 26.86 6.97
N HIS A 190 7.69 26.50 5.83
CA HIS A 190 7.45 25.11 5.44
C HIS A 190 8.76 24.39 5.08
N LEU A 191 8.84 23.09 5.35
CA LEU A 191 10.00 22.26 5.02
C LEU A 191 10.12 22.06 3.49
N THR A 192 11.14 22.67 2.88
CA THR A 192 11.46 22.55 1.44
C THR A 192 12.32 21.35 1.13
N HIS A 193 13.32 21.05 1.96
CA HIS A 193 14.27 19.96 1.78
C HIS A 193 14.84 19.48 3.12
N VAL A 194 15.19 18.19 3.23
CA VAL A 194 15.92 17.61 4.39
C VAL A 194 17.43 17.48 4.13
N TYR A 195 17.86 17.50 2.88
CA TYR A 195 19.27 17.38 2.49
C TYR A 195 19.69 18.58 1.64
N ASP A 196 20.75 19.29 2.04
CA ASP A 196 21.26 20.42 1.27
C ASP A 196 21.89 20.00 -0.06
N ASP A 197 22.39 18.76 -0.16
CA ASP A 197 22.87 18.11 -1.38
C ASP A 197 21.77 17.32 -2.12
N GLY A 198 20.52 17.76 -1.96
CA GLY A 198 19.31 17.13 -2.50
C GLY A 198 18.12 18.10 -2.50
N ARG A 199 18.14 19.09 -3.38
CA ARG A 199 17.07 20.10 -3.55
C ARG A 199 16.24 19.88 -4.82
N THR A 200 16.76 19.11 -5.77
CA THR A 200 16.05 18.58 -6.95
C THR A 200 16.05 17.05 -7.02
N LEU A 201 15.25 16.50 -7.94
CA LEU A 201 15.17 15.04 -8.15
C LEU A 201 16.43 14.48 -8.85
N TYR A 202 17.12 15.30 -9.63
CA TYR A 202 18.45 14.96 -10.15
C TYR A 202 19.48 14.84 -9.01
N GLU A 203 19.52 15.80 -8.09
CA GLU A 203 20.40 15.73 -6.92
C GLU A 203 20.05 14.57 -5.98
N PHE A 204 18.75 14.27 -5.80
CA PHE A 204 18.29 13.05 -5.11
C PHE A 204 18.90 11.79 -5.74
N PHE A 205 18.87 11.67 -7.07
CA PHE A 205 19.48 10.55 -7.78
C PHE A 205 21.01 10.51 -7.62
N LEU A 206 21.71 11.63 -7.79
CA LEU A 206 23.15 11.72 -7.53
C LEU A 206 23.50 11.35 -6.08
N ARG A 207 22.66 11.72 -5.11
CA ARG A 207 22.81 11.34 -3.70
C ARG A 207 22.60 9.84 -3.49
N GLY A 208 21.66 9.23 -4.21
CA GLY A 208 21.50 7.77 -4.30
C GLY A 208 22.73 7.06 -4.86
N VAL A 209 23.30 7.58 -5.96
CA VAL A 209 24.56 7.06 -6.54
C VAL A 209 25.71 7.14 -5.53
N ARG A 210 25.83 8.25 -4.77
CA ARG A 210 26.83 8.40 -3.69
C ARG A 210 26.63 7.42 -2.54
N ILE A 211 25.40 7.29 -2.02
CA ILE A 211 25.11 6.52 -0.80
C ILE A 211 25.09 5.00 -1.06
N SER A 212 24.60 4.57 -2.23
CA SER A 212 24.52 3.14 -2.58
C SER A 212 25.88 2.46 -2.79
N ASN A 213 26.97 3.22 -2.96
CA ASN A 213 28.29 2.72 -3.36
C ASN A 213 28.22 1.78 -4.60
N ASN A 214 27.42 2.19 -5.60
CA ASN A 214 27.07 1.38 -6.77
C ASN A 214 26.32 0.07 -6.48
N GLY A 215 25.48 0.06 -5.44
CA GLY A 215 24.54 -1.02 -5.16
C GLY A 215 23.44 -1.18 -6.23
N PRO A 216 22.57 -2.19 -6.09
CA PRO A 216 21.41 -2.39 -6.96
C PRO A 216 20.41 -1.22 -6.86
N CYS A 217 19.99 -0.69 -8.01
CA CYS A 217 19.07 0.44 -8.12
C CYS A 217 17.68 -0.02 -8.60
N LEU A 218 17.58 -0.48 -9.84
CA LEU A 218 16.33 -0.88 -10.48
C LEU A 218 16.39 -2.35 -10.89
N GLY A 219 15.36 -3.14 -10.58
CA GLY A 219 15.33 -4.57 -10.86
C GLY A 219 14.01 -5.07 -11.42
N SER A 220 14.04 -6.03 -12.34
CA SER A 220 12.84 -6.64 -12.92
C SER A 220 12.96 -8.17 -12.97
N ARG A 221 11.85 -8.88 -13.21
CA ARG A 221 11.86 -10.34 -13.33
C ARG A 221 10.89 -10.89 -14.36
N LYS A 222 11.32 -11.91 -15.09
CA LYS A 222 10.47 -12.74 -15.96
C LYS A 222 9.75 -13.82 -15.15
N PRO A 223 8.65 -14.42 -15.67
CA PRO A 223 7.90 -15.47 -14.97
C PRO A 223 8.77 -16.59 -14.41
N LYS A 224 8.65 -16.86 -13.10
CA LYS A 224 9.39 -17.91 -12.36
C LYS A 224 10.92 -17.72 -12.30
N GLN A 225 11.44 -16.54 -12.67
CA GLN A 225 12.86 -16.20 -12.59
C GLN A 225 13.14 -15.30 -11.36
N PRO A 226 14.40 -15.19 -10.88
CA PRO A 226 14.80 -14.20 -9.88
C PRO A 226 14.71 -12.77 -10.44
N TYR A 227 14.97 -11.77 -9.59
CA TYR A 227 15.17 -10.39 -10.03
C TYR A 227 16.56 -10.21 -10.66
N GLU A 228 16.59 -9.70 -11.89
CA GLU A 228 17.76 -9.15 -12.57
C GLU A 228 17.85 -7.66 -12.21
N TRP A 229 19.02 -7.20 -11.77
CA TRP A 229 19.24 -5.84 -11.22
C TRP A 229 20.24 -5.04 -12.05
N MET A 230 19.95 -3.77 -12.29
CA MET A 230 20.92 -2.77 -12.71
C MET A 230 21.44 -2.01 -11.49
N SER A 231 22.75 -1.78 -11.44
CA SER A 231 23.40 -0.94 -10.43
C SER A 231 23.11 0.55 -10.66
N TYR A 232 23.32 1.38 -9.63
CA TYR A 232 23.14 2.83 -9.72
C TYR A 232 23.93 3.47 -10.88
N ARG A 233 25.13 2.98 -11.19
CA ARG A 233 25.92 3.45 -12.35
C ARG A 233 25.32 3.04 -13.69
N GLU A 234 24.86 1.80 -13.85
CA GLU A 234 24.21 1.37 -15.10
C GLU A 234 22.91 2.15 -15.36
N VAL A 235 22.18 2.50 -14.30
CA VAL A 235 21.00 3.38 -14.39
C VAL A 235 21.41 4.80 -14.75
N MET A 236 22.50 5.33 -14.19
CA MET A 236 23.05 6.66 -14.52
C MET A 236 23.54 6.73 -15.98
N GLU A 237 24.33 5.76 -16.44
CA GLU A 237 24.81 5.66 -17.81
C GLU A 237 23.62 5.58 -18.81
N ARG A 238 22.59 4.77 -18.52
CA ARG A 238 21.38 4.70 -19.36
C ARG A 238 20.58 6.00 -19.36
N THR A 239 20.48 6.65 -18.21
CA THR A 239 19.82 7.95 -18.02
C THR A 239 20.51 9.04 -18.86
N GLU A 240 21.83 9.11 -18.76
CA GLU A 240 22.65 10.07 -19.51
C GLU A 240 22.55 9.84 -21.03
N ASN A 241 22.66 8.59 -21.48
CA ASN A 241 22.54 8.22 -22.90
C ASN A 241 21.14 8.54 -23.48
N LEU A 242 20.07 8.20 -22.76
CA LEU A 242 18.69 8.43 -23.22
C LEU A 242 18.38 9.93 -23.31
N GLY A 243 18.72 10.70 -22.28
CA GLY A 243 18.46 12.14 -22.29
C GLY A 243 19.35 12.91 -23.28
N SER A 244 20.59 12.48 -23.50
CA SER A 244 21.43 13.00 -24.60
C SER A 244 20.77 12.84 -25.97
N ALA A 245 20.03 11.74 -26.17
CA ALA A 245 19.26 11.53 -27.39
C ALA A 245 18.02 12.45 -27.48
N PHE A 246 17.40 12.84 -26.36
CA PHE A 246 16.36 13.87 -26.35
C PHE A 246 16.94 15.25 -26.76
N LEU A 247 18.07 15.66 -26.17
CA LEU A 247 18.75 16.92 -26.53
C LEU A 247 19.05 16.98 -28.03
N HIS A 248 19.58 15.88 -28.59
CA HIS A 248 19.85 15.77 -30.03
C HIS A 248 18.58 15.93 -30.89
N LYS A 249 17.40 15.57 -30.38
CA LYS A 249 16.12 15.76 -31.09
C LYS A 249 15.57 17.20 -31.00
N GLY A 250 16.27 18.10 -30.33
CA GLY A 250 15.91 19.51 -30.18
C GLY A 250 15.19 19.84 -28.87
N HIS A 251 15.05 18.86 -27.96
CA HIS A 251 14.49 19.10 -26.63
C HIS A 251 15.48 19.87 -25.75
N SER A 252 14.96 20.81 -24.97
CA SER A 252 15.70 21.55 -23.93
C SER A 252 14.71 22.20 -22.98
N LYS A 253 15.18 22.69 -21.83
CA LYS A 253 14.40 23.45 -20.84
C LYS A 253 13.53 24.57 -21.46
N THR A 254 14.01 25.22 -22.52
CA THR A 254 13.33 26.35 -23.19
C THR A 254 12.63 25.97 -24.50
N THR A 255 13.06 24.90 -25.17
CA THR A 255 12.55 24.48 -26.48
C THR A 255 12.03 23.05 -26.40
N ASP A 256 10.71 22.90 -26.56
CA ASP A 256 10.03 21.59 -26.57
C ASP A 256 10.35 20.71 -25.33
N PRO A 257 10.19 21.21 -24.08
CA PRO A 257 10.67 20.50 -22.89
C PRO A 257 9.85 19.26 -22.48
N HIS A 258 8.78 18.89 -23.18
CA HIS A 258 7.80 17.91 -22.71
C HIS A 258 7.99 16.52 -23.33
N ILE A 259 8.41 15.54 -22.52
CA ILE A 259 8.57 14.14 -22.92
C ILE A 259 7.39 13.32 -22.39
N GLY A 260 6.62 12.72 -23.30
CA GLY A 260 5.55 11.78 -22.94
C GLY A 260 6.11 10.43 -22.48
N ILE A 261 5.53 9.82 -21.45
CA ILE A 261 5.88 8.46 -21.02
C ILE A 261 4.61 7.62 -20.91
N PHE A 262 4.37 6.73 -21.88
CA PHE A 262 3.18 5.86 -21.95
C PHE A 262 3.61 4.40 -21.81
N SER A 263 3.81 4.00 -20.55
CA SER A 263 4.52 2.77 -20.18
C SER A 263 4.01 2.27 -18.82
N GLN A 264 3.91 0.96 -18.68
CA GLN A 264 3.63 0.28 -17.41
C GLN A 264 4.89 0.24 -16.53
N ASN A 265 4.75 0.14 -15.20
CA ASN A 265 5.87 0.18 -14.27
C ASN A 265 6.98 -0.84 -14.62
N ARG A 266 8.15 -0.33 -15.04
CA ARG A 266 9.34 -1.11 -15.42
C ARG A 266 10.61 -0.25 -15.27
N PRO A 267 11.82 -0.82 -15.20
CA PRO A 267 13.05 -0.03 -15.03
C PRO A 267 13.25 1.05 -16.10
N GLU A 268 12.84 0.78 -17.35
CA GLU A 268 12.94 1.73 -18.47
C GLU A 268 12.03 2.95 -18.29
N TRP A 269 10.96 2.84 -17.50
CA TRP A 269 10.09 3.95 -17.11
C TRP A 269 10.85 4.95 -16.23
N THR A 270 11.45 4.47 -15.13
CA THR A 270 12.20 5.33 -14.19
C THR A 270 13.49 5.86 -14.82
N ILE A 271 14.13 5.12 -15.72
CA ILE A 271 15.24 5.65 -16.54
C ILE A 271 14.77 6.80 -17.45
N SER A 272 13.58 6.70 -18.04
CA SER A 272 13.01 7.78 -18.87
C SER A 272 12.64 9.01 -18.04
N GLU A 273 12.14 8.82 -16.82
CA GLU A 273 11.86 9.88 -15.86
C GLU A 273 13.15 10.59 -15.39
N LEU A 274 14.15 9.82 -14.94
CA LEU A 274 15.47 10.32 -14.54
C LEU A 274 16.19 11.03 -15.70
N ALA A 275 16.00 10.57 -16.94
CA ALA A 275 16.54 11.24 -18.13
C ALA A 275 15.88 12.60 -18.36
N CYS A 276 14.59 12.77 -18.02
CA CYS A 276 13.97 14.08 -18.05
C CYS A 276 14.61 15.01 -17.00
N TYR A 277 14.69 14.54 -15.74
CA TYR A 277 15.24 15.32 -14.62
C TYR A 277 16.71 15.70 -14.79
N THR A 278 17.54 14.82 -15.35
CA THR A 278 18.98 15.05 -15.55
C THR A 278 19.27 16.21 -16.50
N TYR A 279 18.34 16.52 -17.40
CA TYR A 279 18.50 17.52 -18.45
C TYR A 279 17.41 18.60 -18.44
N SER A 280 16.79 18.83 -17.27
CA SER A 280 15.80 19.90 -17.06
C SER A 280 14.62 19.85 -18.04
N LEU A 281 14.19 18.63 -18.41
CA LEU A 281 13.00 18.34 -19.21
C LEU A 281 11.85 17.88 -18.31
N VAL A 282 10.62 18.05 -18.77
CA VAL A 282 9.40 17.75 -18.02
C VAL A 282 8.85 16.38 -18.43
N SER A 283 8.70 15.49 -17.47
CA SER A 283 8.03 14.20 -17.69
C SER A 283 6.51 14.36 -17.72
N VAL A 284 5.86 13.83 -18.77
CA VAL A 284 4.40 13.84 -18.93
C VAL A 284 3.90 12.40 -18.99
N PRO A 285 3.59 11.76 -17.85
CA PRO A 285 3.19 10.37 -17.83
C PRO A 285 1.73 10.18 -18.29
N LEU A 286 1.48 9.11 -19.05
CA LEU A 286 0.15 8.67 -19.44
C LEU A 286 -0.19 7.37 -18.70
N TYR A 287 -1.41 7.25 -18.17
CA TYR A 287 -1.87 5.99 -17.59
C TYR A 287 -2.04 4.93 -18.68
N ASP A 288 -1.60 3.71 -18.37
CA ASP A 288 -1.72 2.48 -19.17
C ASP A 288 -3.14 2.20 -19.69
N THR A 289 -4.16 2.70 -18.97
CA THR A 289 -5.59 2.42 -19.16
C THR A 289 -6.40 3.61 -19.69
N LEU A 290 -5.75 4.59 -20.33
CA LEU A 290 -6.46 5.68 -21.01
C LEU A 290 -7.04 5.23 -22.36
N GLY A 291 -8.28 5.62 -22.63
CA GLY A 291 -8.85 5.54 -23.98
C GLY A 291 -8.14 6.50 -24.95
N THR A 292 -8.21 6.20 -26.24
CA THR A 292 -7.58 6.98 -27.32
C THR A 292 -7.96 8.47 -27.28
N GLU A 293 -9.20 8.83 -26.94
CA GLU A 293 -9.64 10.22 -26.78
C GLU A 293 -8.88 10.97 -25.67
N ALA A 294 -8.57 10.31 -24.55
CA ALA A 294 -7.83 10.92 -23.44
C ALA A 294 -6.32 11.00 -23.73
N ILE A 295 -5.75 9.98 -24.37
CA ILE A 295 -4.37 10.01 -24.90
C ILE A 295 -4.24 11.17 -25.90
N SER A 296 -5.18 11.23 -26.84
CA SER A 296 -5.33 12.27 -27.86
C SER A 296 -5.32 13.67 -27.25
N TYR A 297 -6.20 13.94 -26.28
CA TYR A 297 -6.28 15.23 -25.59
C TYR A 297 -4.97 15.58 -24.88
N ILE A 298 -4.34 14.62 -24.19
CA ILE A 298 -3.08 14.84 -23.47
C ILE A 298 -1.95 15.24 -24.41
N LEU A 299 -1.78 14.53 -25.53
CA LEU A 299 -0.74 14.81 -26.54
C LEU A 299 -0.82 16.26 -27.05
N ASP A 300 -2.02 16.76 -27.36
CA ASP A 300 -2.19 18.11 -27.89
C ASP A 300 -2.20 19.19 -26.79
N LYS A 301 -2.85 18.93 -25.64
CA LYS A 301 -2.86 19.85 -24.49
C LYS A 301 -1.44 20.09 -23.96
N ALA A 302 -0.63 19.03 -23.86
CA ALA A 302 0.78 19.13 -23.48
C ALA A 302 1.73 19.47 -24.64
N CYS A 303 1.27 19.43 -25.90
CA CYS A 303 2.10 19.60 -27.11
C CYS A 303 3.30 18.63 -27.17
N ILE A 304 3.11 17.39 -26.72
CA ILE A 304 4.17 16.37 -26.69
C ILE A 304 4.66 16.09 -28.13
N SER A 305 5.95 16.28 -28.38
CA SER A 305 6.57 15.91 -29.66
C SER A 305 7.36 14.60 -29.61
N THR A 306 7.82 14.18 -28.44
CA THR A 306 8.47 12.87 -28.22
C THR A 306 7.76 12.09 -27.12
N ILE A 307 7.38 10.85 -27.42
CA ILE A 307 6.75 9.93 -26.48
C ILE A 307 7.53 8.61 -26.39
N VAL A 308 7.73 8.14 -25.16
CA VAL A 308 8.36 6.84 -24.87
C VAL A 308 7.27 5.80 -24.58
N CYS A 309 7.22 4.74 -25.37
CA CYS A 309 6.27 3.64 -25.28
C CYS A 309 6.97 2.34 -24.90
N ASP A 310 6.31 1.47 -24.13
CA ASP A 310 6.87 0.21 -23.65
C ASP A 310 6.67 -1.01 -24.56
N VAL A 311 5.65 -0.99 -25.41
CA VAL A 311 5.30 -2.07 -26.36
C VAL A 311 4.76 -1.50 -27.69
N ALA A 312 4.86 -2.30 -28.76
CA ALA A 312 4.40 -1.91 -30.10
C ALA A 312 2.91 -1.54 -30.18
N ASP A 313 2.03 -2.16 -29.40
CA ASP A 313 0.59 -1.85 -29.44
C ASP A 313 0.29 -0.43 -28.98
N LYS A 314 1.10 0.15 -28.07
CA LYS A 314 0.98 1.56 -27.68
C LYS A 314 1.53 2.51 -28.73
N VAL A 315 2.51 2.08 -29.52
CA VAL A 315 2.93 2.81 -30.73
C VAL A 315 1.78 2.85 -31.73
N ASN A 316 1.07 1.74 -31.95
CA ASN A 316 -0.12 1.69 -32.80
C ASN A 316 -1.24 2.60 -32.28
N LEU A 317 -1.57 2.56 -30.98
CA LEU A 317 -2.57 3.46 -30.37
C LEU A 317 -2.22 4.95 -30.53
N VAL A 318 -0.94 5.33 -30.39
CA VAL A 318 -0.48 6.70 -30.65
C VAL A 318 -0.61 7.05 -32.13
N LEU A 319 -0.22 6.16 -33.04
CA LEU A 319 -0.34 6.37 -34.49
C LEU A 319 -1.80 6.54 -34.93
N ASP A 320 -2.71 5.70 -34.44
CA ASP A 320 -4.15 5.81 -34.72
C ASP A 320 -4.77 7.07 -34.09
N CYS A 321 -4.30 7.53 -32.93
CA CYS A 321 -4.68 8.85 -32.41
C CYS A 321 -4.26 9.97 -33.36
N THR A 322 -3.05 9.91 -33.93
CA THR A 322 -2.49 10.98 -34.77
C THR A 322 -3.00 11.01 -36.23
N LYS A 323 -3.57 9.90 -36.70
CA LYS A 323 -3.75 9.52 -38.11
C LYS A 323 -4.40 10.55 -39.03
N ASP A 324 -5.44 11.23 -38.56
CA ASP A 324 -6.31 12.09 -39.38
C ASP A 324 -6.39 13.54 -38.86
N ARG A 325 -5.36 14.00 -38.12
CA ARG A 325 -5.36 15.31 -37.46
C ARG A 325 -3.98 15.99 -37.43
N LYS A 326 -3.95 17.27 -37.08
CA LYS A 326 -2.70 17.95 -36.72
C LYS A 326 -2.33 17.58 -35.27
N HIS A 327 -1.11 17.10 -35.07
CA HIS A 327 -0.54 16.70 -33.78
C HIS A 327 0.90 17.21 -33.66
N ASN A 328 1.46 17.20 -32.45
CA ASN A 328 2.86 17.61 -32.23
C ASN A 328 3.86 16.45 -32.27
N VAL A 329 3.42 15.19 -32.12
CA VAL A 329 4.28 14.00 -32.09
C VAL A 329 5.12 13.87 -33.36
N ARG A 330 6.45 13.86 -33.20
CA ARG A 330 7.50 13.72 -34.23
C ARG A 330 8.40 12.50 -33.98
N THR A 331 8.56 12.09 -32.71
CA THR A 331 9.39 10.94 -32.31
C THR A 331 8.59 10.00 -31.42
N ILE A 332 8.71 8.70 -31.67
CA ILE A 332 8.29 7.65 -30.74
C ILE A 332 9.53 6.82 -30.38
N VAL A 333 9.80 6.66 -29.09
CA VAL A 333 10.91 5.86 -28.56
C VAL A 333 10.31 4.58 -27.97
N LEU A 334 10.70 3.42 -28.50
CA LEU A 334 10.28 2.12 -27.97
C LEU A 334 11.30 1.64 -26.92
N MET A 335 10.83 1.19 -25.75
CA MET A 335 11.69 0.69 -24.67
C MET A 335 12.26 -0.72 -24.93
N GLU A 336 11.73 -1.45 -25.91
CA GLU A 336 12.22 -2.78 -26.30
C GLU A 336 13.40 -2.70 -27.26
N THR A 337 14.25 -3.73 -27.27
CA THR A 337 15.41 -3.81 -28.17
C THR A 337 14.97 -3.74 -29.64
N PRO A 338 15.33 -2.69 -30.39
CA PRO A 338 14.98 -2.59 -31.80
C PRO A 338 15.69 -3.67 -32.62
N SER A 339 15.03 -4.18 -33.67
CA SER A 339 15.65 -5.17 -34.56
C SER A 339 16.91 -4.60 -35.25
N ALA A 340 17.85 -5.46 -35.61
CA ALA A 340 19.09 -5.04 -36.29
C ALA A 340 18.81 -4.30 -37.61
N GLU A 341 17.70 -4.61 -38.29
CA GLU A 341 17.20 -3.89 -39.45
C GLU A 341 16.81 -2.44 -39.09
N LEU A 342 16.05 -2.25 -38.00
CA LEU A 342 15.61 -0.93 -37.55
C LEU A 342 16.78 -0.05 -37.10
N VAL A 343 17.78 -0.62 -36.41
CA VAL A 343 19.03 0.07 -36.05
C VAL A 343 19.82 0.48 -37.30
N THR A 344 19.87 -0.38 -38.33
CA THR A 344 20.54 -0.08 -39.59
C THR A 344 19.84 1.04 -40.35
N ARG A 345 18.50 1.00 -40.44
CA ARG A 345 17.67 2.05 -41.03
C ARG A 345 17.81 3.38 -40.28
N GLY A 346 17.92 3.35 -38.95
CA GLY A 346 18.17 4.55 -38.13
C GLY A 346 19.50 5.24 -38.46
N ARG A 347 20.57 4.46 -38.69
CA ARG A 347 21.87 5.00 -39.16
C ARG A 347 21.80 5.55 -40.58
N GLN A 348 21.08 4.88 -41.48
CA GLN A 348 20.84 5.35 -42.85
C GLN A 348 19.95 6.61 -42.91
N ALA A 349 19.17 6.89 -41.86
CA ALA A 349 18.32 8.08 -41.73
C ALA A 349 19.01 9.31 -41.09
N GLY A 350 20.34 9.31 -40.94
CA GLY A 350 21.10 10.49 -40.51
C GLY A 350 21.07 10.78 -39.01
N ILE A 351 21.04 9.75 -38.15
CA ILE A 351 21.14 9.92 -36.70
C ILE A 351 22.61 9.99 -36.27
N HIS A 352 23.01 11.10 -35.64
CA HIS A 352 24.32 11.26 -35.00
C HIS A 352 24.27 10.95 -33.48
N ILE A 353 25.45 10.88 -32.86
CA ILE A 353 25.66 10.71 -31.41
C ILE A 353 26.54 11.88 -30.98
N LEU A 354 26.20 12.55 -29.86
CA LEU A 354 26.88 13.74 -29.36
C LEU A 354 27.26 13.59 -27.87
N SER A 355 28.22 14.39 -27.42
CA SER A 355 28.77 14.38 -26.06
C SER A 355 28.06 15.35 -25.12
N LEU A 356 28.05 14.98 -23.84
CA LEU A 356 27.47 15.74 -22.73
C LEU A 356 28.36 16.94 -22.37
N GLN A 357 27.98 18.15 -22.78
CA GLN A 357 28.63 19.41 -22.39
C GLN A 357 27.66 20.61 -22.48
N GLU A 358 27.89 21.61 -21.63
CA GLU A 358 27.09 22.84 -21.48
C GLU A 358 25.57 22.61 -21.25
N MET A 359 25.24 22.08 -20.08
CA MET A 359 23.86 22.09 -19.56
C MET A 359 23.76 22.62 -18.14
N GLU A 360 22.74 23.44 -17.90
CA GLU A 360 22.37 23.91 -16.58
C GLU A 360 21.61 22.82 -15.81
N PRO A 361 22.05 22.44 -14.60
CA PRO A 361 21.30 21.50 -13.77
C PRO A 361 19.95 22.12 -13.35
N PRO A 362 18.91 21.30 -13.15
CA PRO A 362 17.60 21.79 -12.77
C PRO A 362 17.66 22.56 -11.45
N GLN A 363 16.84 23.59 -11.34
CA GLN A 363 16.60 24.33 -10.10
C GLN A 363 15.33 23.80 -9.39
N PRO A 364 15.15 24.02 -8.07
CA PRO A 364 13.94 23.59 -7.36
C PRO A 364 12.64 24.16 -7.94
N GLU A 365 12.69 25.32 -8.56
CA GLU A 365 11.58 26.01 -9.21
C GLU A 365 11.26 25.44 -10.61
N ASP A 366 12.17 24.65 -11.19
CA ASP A 366 11.98 24.09 -12.53
C ASP A 366 10.93 22.98 -12.55
N MET A 367 10.14 22.97 -13.62
CA MET A 367 9.11 21.98 -13.91
C MET A 367 9.71 20.58 -14.08
N ALA A 368 9.23 19.62 -13.29
CA ALA A 368 9.68 18.23 -13.31
C ALA A 368 8.62 17.30 -13.92
N VAL A 369 7.34 17.52 -13.60
CA VAL A 369 6.24 16.62 -13.95
C VAL A 369 4.98 17.38 -14.32
N ILE A 370 4.25 16.90 -15.33
CA ILE A 370 2.85 17.29 -15.56
C ILE A 370 1.97 16.04 -15.45
N CYS A 371 1.38 15.82 -14.28
CA CYS A 371 0.52 14.66 -14.02
C CYS A 371 -0.93 14.97 -14.40
N PHE A 372 -1.48 14.24 -15.38
CA PHE A 372 -2.88 14.41 -15.79
C PHE A 372 -3.85 13.68 -14.86
N THR A 373 -4.62 14.43 -14.07
CA THR A 373 -5.66 13.89 -13.19
C THR A 373 -6.96 13.66 -13.95
N SER A 374 -7.58 12.49 -13.77
CA SER A 374 -8.94 12.24 -14.26
C SER A 374 -9.94 12.75 -13.22
N GLY A 375 -10.52 13.92 -13.51
CA GLY A 375 -11.64 14.46 -12.73
C GLY A 375 -12.91 13.61 -12.86
N THR A 376 -13.85 13.80 -11.96
CA THR A 376 -15.18 13.15 -12.04
C THR A 376 -16.14 13.86 -13.01
N THR A 377 -15.69 14.95 -13.61
CA THR A 377 -16.43 15.81 -14.55
C THR A 377 -15.45 16.46 -15.55
N GLY A 378 -15.45 16.01 -16.81
CA GLY A 378 -14.67 16.60 -17.92
C GLY A 378 -13.28 15.99 -18.17
N ASP A 379 -12.55 16.63 -19.07
CA ASP A 379 -11.25 16.17 -19.59
C ASP A 379 -10.15 16.09 -18.53
N PRO A 380 -9.08 15.28 -18.76
CA PRO A 380 -7.94 15.20 -17.84
C PRO A 380 -7.25 16.55 -17.62
N LYS A 381 -6.88 16.87 -16.38
CA LYS A 381 -6.19 18.13 -16.05
C LYS A 381 -4.71 17.89 -15.76
N GLY A 382 -3.80 18.51 -16.51
CA GLY A 382 -2.36 18.41 -16.26
C GLY A 382 -1.93 19.27 -15.07
N ALA A 383 -1.79 18.68 -13.89
CA ALA A 383 -1.28 19.36 -12.70
C ALA A 383 0.24 19.56 -12.83
N MET A 384 0.70 20.81 -12.69
CA MET A 384 2.09 21.22 -12.93
C MET A 384 2.94 21.17 -11.66
N LEU A 385 3.94 20.29 -11.61
CA LEU A 385 4.78 20.04 -10.42
C LEU A 385 6.26 20.34 -10.69
N THR A 386 6.87 21.12 -9.81
CA THR A 386 8.32 21.42 -9.84
C THR A 386 9.15 20.36 -9.12
N HIS A 387 10.47 20.41 -9.29
CA HIS A 387 11.39 19.61 -8.50
C HIS A 387 11.24 19.84 -6.99
N GLY A 388 11.14 21.10 -6.56
CA GLY A 388 10.97 21.49 -5.15
C GLY A 388 9.63 21.05 -4.57
N ASN A 389 8.55 21.00 -5.38
CA ASN A 389 7.27 20.43 -4.94
C ASN A 389 7.43 18.96 -4.51
N ILE A 390 8.16 18.16 -5.29
CA ILE A 390 8.33 16.72 -5.03
C ILE A 390 9.37 16.50 -3.94
N VAL A 391 10.50 17.21 -3.97
CA VAL A 391 11.54 17.14 -2.93
C VAL A 391 11.01 17.55 -1.56
N SER A 392 10.13 18.54 -1.45
CA SER A 392 9.52 18.93 -0.17
C SER A 392 8.58 17.87 0.39
N ASN A 393 7.80 17.17 -0.46
CA ASN A 393 6.94 16.07 -0.01
C ASN A 393 7.75 14.87 0.46
N CYS A 394 8.73 14.44 -0.33
CA CYS A 394 9.70 13.42 0.06
C CYS A 394 10.43 13.78 1.36
N SER A 395 10.86 15.04 1.49
CA SER A 395 11.58 15.53 2.68
C SER A 395 10.70 15.53 3.93
N ALA A 396 9.42 15.88 3.81
CA ALA A 396 8.47 15.78 4.93
C ALA A 396 8.23 14.32 5.35
N PHE A 397 8.07 13.39 4.40
CA PHE A 397 7.98 11.96 4.67
C PHE A 397 9.24 11.42 5.37
N ILE A 398 10.43 11.82 4.91
CA ILE A 398 11.71 11.48 5.56
C ILE A 398 11.74 12.03 6.99
N LYS A 399 11.36 13.30 7.17
CA LYS A 399 11.31 13.95 8.49
C LYS A 399 10.34 13.26 9.46
N LEU A 400 9.24 12.72 8.97
CA LEU A 400 8.30 11.94 9.80
C LEU A 400 8.80 10.52 10.13
N THR A 401 9.76 9.97 9.38
CA THR A 401 10.21 8.57 9.54
C THR A 401 11.63 8.43 10.09
N GLU A 402 12.43 9.50 10.12
CA GLU A 402 13.86 9.52 10.46
C GLU A 402 14.23 8.84 11.79
N SER A 403 13.37 8.95 12.81
CA SER A 403 13.68 8.50 14.18
C SER A 403 13.58 6.98 14.38
N TYR A 404 12.75 6.29 13.58
CA TYR A 404 12.40 4.87 13.82
C TYR A 404 12.31 4.01 12.56
N ASN A 405 12.08 4.60 11.38
CA ASN A 405 11.80 3.87 10.13
C ASN A 405 12.64 4.36 8.94
N ARG A 406 13.66 5.18 9.18
CA ARG A 406 14.59 5.71 8.17
C ARG A 406 14.96 4.66 7.13
N THR A 407 14.83 5.02 5.86
CA THR A 407 15.26 4.20 4.71
C THR A 407 16.78 4.09 4.66
N THR A 408 17.31 2.91 4.33
CA THR A 408 18.74 2.69 4.06
C THR A 408 18.93 2.07 2.67
N SER A 409 20.18 1.99 2.20
CA SER A 409 20.54 1.27 0.97
C SER A 409 20.26 -0.25 1.01
N ASP A 410 19.95 -0.81 2.18
CA ASP A 410 19.54 -2.22 2.35
C ASP A 410 18.04 -2.44 2.09
N ASP A 411 17.26 -1.36 2.01
CA ASP A 411 15.83 -1.44 1.76
C ASP A 411 15.52 -1.74 0.28
N VAL A 412 14.42 -2.45 0.08
CA VAL A 412 13.90 -2.74 -1.26
C VAL A 412 12.38 -2.61 -1.30
N MET A 413 11.90 -1.86 -2.30
CA MET A 413 10.50 -1.57 -2.57
C MET A 413 9.98 -2.41 -3.74
N LEU A 414 8.70 -2.79 -3.70
CA LEU A 414 7.97 -3.30 -4.87
C LEU A 414 7.20 -2.16 -5.54
N SER A 415 7.55 -1.84 -6.79
CA SER A 415 6.79 -0.93 -7.66
C SER A 415 5.68 -1.70 -8.39
N PHE A 416 4.44 -1.20 -8.29
CA PHE A 416 3.28 -1.77 -8.99
C PHE A 416 2.06 -0.83 -9.11
N LEU A 417 2.02 0.29 -8.38
CA LEU A 417 0.97 1.30 -8.52
C LEU A 417 1.32 2.21 -9.71
N PRO A 418 0.39 2.51 -10.64
CA PRO A 418 0.74 3.20 -11.90
C PRO A 418 1.55 4.49 -11.70
N LEU A 419 2.78 4.54 -12.24
CA LEU A 419 3.71 5.66 -12.06
C LEU A 419 3.27 6.99 -12.71
N ALA A 420 2.13 7.00 -13.41
CA ALA A 420 1.42 8.24 -13.76
C ALA A 420 0.79 8.93 -12.52
N HIS A 421 0.68 8.24 -11.38
CA HIS A 421 0.13 8.75 -10.12
C HIS A 421 1.26 9.06 -9.11
N MET A 422 1.25 10.28 -8.55
CA MET A 422 2.35 10.78 -7.71
C MET A 422 2.64 9.98 -6.43
N PHE A 423 1.69 9.21 -5.89
CA PHE A 423 1.87 8.49 -4.62
C PHE A 423 3.07 7.53 -4.64
N GLU A 424 3.24 6.72 -5.69
CA GLU A 424 4.37 5.78 -5.73
C GLU A 424 5.68 6.51 -6.02
N ARG A 425 5.68 7.52 -6.91
CA ARG A 425 6.86 8.34 -7.25
C ARG A 425 7.47 9.06 -6.04
N VAL A 426 6.65 9.55 -5.09
CA VAL A 426 7.15 10.15 -3.84
C VAL A 426 7.89 9.10 -2.99
N VAL A 427 7.39 7.85 -2.95
CA VAL A 427 8.10 6.76 -2.24
C VAL A 427 9.36 6.35 -3.00
N GLU A 428 9.31 6.23 -4.34
CA GLU A 428 10.50 5.97 -5.17
C GLU A 428 11.59 7.04 -4.98
N GLY A 429 11.22 8.33 -4.95
CA GLY A 429 12.15 9.42 -4.66
C GLY A 429 12.81 9.29 -3.28
N VAL A 430 12.07 8.82 -2.26
CA VAL A 430 12.63 8.54 -0.92
C VAL A 430 13.52 7.29 -0.91
N MET A 431 13.24 6.28 -1.73
CA MET A 431 14.13 5.11 -1.92
C MET A 431 15.44 5.52 -2.61
N ILE A 432 15.32 6.25 -3.72
CA ILE A 432 16.45 6.71 -4.55
C ILE A 432 17.41 7.59 -3.74
N VAL A 433 16.93 8.59 -3.00
CA VAL A 433 17.78 9.50 -2.20
C VAL A 433 18.52 8.81 -1.04
N HIS A 434 18.14 7.57 -0.69
CA HIS A 434 18.81 6.73 0.30
C HIS A 434 19.71 5.64 -0.31
N GLY A 435 19.84 5.59 -1.65
CA GLY A 435 20.62 4.58 -2.34
C GLY A 435 20.00 3.18 -2.28
N ALA A 436 18.68 3.09 -2.06
CA ALA A 436 17.92 1.86 -1.89
C ALA A 436 17.43 1.28 -3.23
N SER A 437 16.84 0.09 -3.22
CA SER A 437 16.46 -0.64 -4.46
C SER A 437 14.95 -0.62 -4.76
N ILE A 438 14.59 -0.57 -6.04
CA ILE A 438 13.21 -0.68 -6.52
C ILE A 438 13.08 -1.89 -7.46
N GLY A 439 12.29 -2.88 -7.04
CA GLY A 439 11.92 -4.03 -7.85
C GLY A 439 10.55 -3.85 -8.50
N PHE A 440 10.42 -4.08 -9.80
CA PHE A 440 9.17 -3.96 -10.55
C PHE A 440 8.40 -5.28 -10.59
N PHE A 441 7.07 -5.22 -10.49
CA PHE A 441 6.17 -6.37 -10.66
C PHE A 441 6.11 -6.86 -12.12
N GLN A 442 5.53 -8.06 -12.37
CA GLN A 442 5.50 -8.65 -13.73
C GLN A 442 4.41 -8.08 -14.68
N GLY A 443 3.87 -6.89 -14.40
CA GLY A 443 2.78 -6.31 -15.18
C GLY A 443 1.37 -6.88 -14.93
N ASP A 444 1.26 -7.95 -14.14
CA ASP A 444 -0.01 -8.63 -13.85
C ASP A 444 -0.26 -8.69 -12.34
N ILE A 445 -1.28 -7.97 -11.86
CA ILE A 445 -1.69 -7.91 -10.45
C ILE A 445 -2.06 -9.31 -9.91
N ARG A 446 -2.49 -10.25 -10.76
CA ARG A 446 -2.76 -11.64 -10.37
C ARG A 446 -1.48 -12.37 -9.94
N ARG A 447 -0.32 -11.94 -10.42
CA ARG A 447 1.00 -12.50 -10.13
C ARG A 447 1.71 -11.83 -8.96
N LEU A 448 1.19 -10.72 -8.43
CA LEU A 448 1.83 -9.87 -7.41
C LEU A 448 2.34 -10.64 -6.17
N THR A 449 1.70 -11.76 -5.80
CA THR A 449 2.18 -12.61 -4.67
C THR A 449 3.46 -13.38 -5.00
N ASP A 450 3.66 -13.78 -6.25
CA ASP A 450 4.91 -14.40 -6.72
C ASP A 450 6.05 -13.37 -6.67
N ASP A 451 5.76 -12.12 -7.03
CA ASP A 451 6.70 -10.99 -6.92
C ASP A 451 7.04 -10.64 -5.47
N LEU A 452 6.03 -10.49 -4.60
CA LEU A 452 6.21 -10.28 -3.16
C LEU A 452 7.06 -11.39 -2.52
N ASN A 453 6.80 -12.65 -2.85
CA ASN A 453 7.55 -13.80 -2.35
C ASN A 453 8.98 -13.87 -2.89
N THR A 454 9.22 -13.41 -4.13
CA THR A 454 10.54 -13.45 -4.78
C THR A 454 11.41 -12.25 -4.38
N LEU A 455 10.87 -11.03 -4.43
CA LEU A 455 11.57 -9.79 -4.05
C LEU A 455 11.79 -9.69 -2.55
N ARG A 456 10.78 -10.13 -1.78
CA ARG A 456 10.70 -9.99 -0.32
C ARG A 456 10.95 -8.53 0.09
N PRO A 457 10.08 -7.59 -0.27
CA PRO A 457 10.30 -6.17 -0.01
C PRO A 457 10.43 -5.85 1.48
N THR A 458 11.10 -4.75 1.82
CA THR A 458 11.12 -4.16 3.16
C THR A 458 10.14 -2.99 3.27
N VAL A 459 9.96 -2.23 2.19
CA VAL A 459 9.01 -1.11 2.04
C VAL A 459 7.93 -1.51 1.03
N PHE A 460 6.66 -1.26 1.34
CA PHE A 460 5.55 -1.61 0.44
C PHE A 460 4.44 -0.53 0.48
N PRO A 461 4.40 0.41 -0.50
CA PRO A 461 3.24 1.28 -0.70
C PRO A 461 2.06 0.45 -1.21
N VAL A 462 0.83 0.77 -0.78
CA VAL A 462 -0.33 -0.10 -1.03
C VAL A 462 -1.65 0.66 -0.95
N VAL A 463 -2.64 0.27 -1.76
CA VAL A 463 -3.98 0.90 -1.78
C VAL A 463 -5.04 0.10 -0.99
N PRO A 464 -6.07 0.75 -0.40
CA PRO A 464 -7.08 0.08 0.43
C PRO A 464 -7.78 -1.12 -0.21
N ARG A 465 -8.00 -1.12 -1.54
CA ARG A 465 -8.62 -2.26 -2.24
C ARG A 465 -7.81 -3.55 -2.11
N LEU A 466 -6.47 -3.48 -2.08
CA LEU A 466 -5.62 -4.66 -1.86
C LEU A 466 -5.64 -5.09 -0.38
N LEU A 467 -5.77 -4.13 0.53
CA LEU A 467 -5.79 -4.35 1.98
C LEU A 467 -7.08 -5.02 2.44
N ASN A 468 -8.24 -4.58 1.93
CA ASN A 468 -9.51 -5.26 2.12
C ASN A 468 -9.39 -6.71 1.62
N ARG A 469 -9.02 -6.92 0.33
CA ARG A 469 -8.85 -8.28 -0.24
C ARG A 469 -7.89 -9.18 0.57
N MET A 470 -6.85 -8.62 1.18
CA MET A 470 -5.99 -9.35 2.11
C MET A 470 -6.71 -9.74 3.40
N TYR A 471 -7.40 -8.80 4.05
CA TYR A 471 -8.24 -9.05 5.23
C TYR A 471 -9.30 -10.13 4.94
N ASP A 472 -10.04 -10.00 3.84
CA ASP A 472 -11.11 -10.90 3.44
C ASP A 472 -10.59 -12.33 3.23
N LYS A 473 -9.46 -12.49 2.53
CA LYS A 473 -8.80 -13.80 2.35
C LYS A 473 -8.31 -14.40 3.68
N ILE A 474 -7.86 -13.59 4.64
CA ILE A 474 -7.43 -14.07 5.97
C ILE A 474 -8.63 -14.57 6.79
N PHE A 475 -9.74 -13.82 6.79
CA PHE A 475 -10.95 -14.20 7.53
C PHE A 475 -11.70 -15.36 6.87
N GLY A 476 -11.80 -15.41 5.54
CA GLY A 476 -12.41 -16.52 4.81
C GLY A 476 -11.72 -17.86 5.05
N GLN A 477 -10.39 -17.85 5.26
CA GLN A 477 -9.63 -19.05 5.63
C GLN A 477 -9.85 -19.53 7.08
N ALA A 478 -10.41 -18.69 7.95
CA ALA A 478 -10.94 -19.11 9.24
C ALA A 478 -12.33 -19.77 9.05
N ASN A 479 -12.35 -20.90 8.33
CA ASN A 479 -13.58 -21.55 7.90
C ASN A 479 -14.34 -22.30 9.01
N THR A 480 -13.68 -22.69 10.11
CA THR A 480 -14.30 -23.34 11.27
C THR A 480 -14.39 -22.41 12.49
N SER A 481 -15.38 -22.62 13.36
CA SER A 481 -15.58 -21.80 14.56
C SER A 481 -14.36 -21.74 15.48
N LEU A 482 -13.61 -22.85 15.60
CA LEU A 482 -12.36 -22.89 16.36
C LEU A 482 -11.26 -22.02 15.72
N LYS A 483 -11.12 -22.03 14.39
CA LYS A 483 -10.18 -21.15 13.68
C LYS A 483 -10.55 -19.68 13.82
N ARG A 484 -11.85 -19.33 13.75
CA ARG A 484 -12.33 -17.94 13.97
C ARG A 484 -12.06 -17.47 15.39
N TRP A 485 -12.38 -18.30 16.38
CA TRP A 485 -12.11 -18.00 17.79
C TRP A 485 -10.61 -17.79 18.04
N LEU A 486 -9.76 -18.68 17.51
CA LEU A 486 -8.32 -18.59 17.66
C LEU A 486 -7.72 -17.36 16.95
N LEU A 487 -8.15 -17.06 15.73
CA LEU A 487 -7.75 -15.86 14.99
C LEU A 487 -8.15 -14.59 15.75
N GLY A 488 -9.39 -14.53 16.26
CA GLY A 488 -9.88 -13.41 17.06
C GLY A 488 -9.14 -13.26 18.40
N PHE A 489 -8.79 -14.37 19.06
CA PHE A 489 -7.99 -14.35 20.29
C PHE A 489 -6.55 -13.85 20.04
N ALA A 490 -5.91 -14.35 18.99
CA ALA A 490 -4.57 -13.94 18.59
C ALA A 490 -4.53 -12.48 18.11
N TYR A 491 -5.56 -12.04 17.38
CA TYR A 491 -5.75 -10.64 16.99
C TYR A 491 -5.85 -9.76 18.22
N ARG A 492 -6.79 -10.01 19.14
CA ARG A 492 -6.95 -9.23 20.40
C ARG A 492 -5.67 -9.16 21.23
N ARG A 493 -4.84 -10.21 21.20
CA ARG A 493 -3.53 -10.23 21.88
C ARG A 493 -2.51 -9.29 21.22
N LYS A 494 -2.43 -9.25 19.89
CA LYS A 494 -1.54 -8.32 19.15
C LYS A 494 -2.11 -6.90 19.08
N GLU A 495 -3.42 -6.72 19.07
CA GLU A 495 -4.12 -5.44 19.26
C GLU A 495 -3.78 -4.82 20.62
N ALA A 496 -3.74 -5.63 21.69
CA ALA A 496 -3.31 -5.18 23.03
C ALA A 496 -1.79 -5.00 23.21
N GLU A 497 -0.96 -5.47 22.27
CA GLU A 497 0.45 -5.05 22.13
C GLU A 497 0.51 -3.70 21.37
N LEU A 498 -0.18 -3.60 20.23
CA LEU A 498 -0.26 -2.41 19.37
C LEU A 498 -0.76 -1.16 20.12
N MET A 499 -1.81 -1.30 20.95
CA MET A 499 -2.34 -0.24 21.84
C MET A 499 -1.37 0.22 22.94
N LYS A 500 -0.18 -0.38 23.04
CA LYS A 500 0.91 0.02 23.93
C LYS A 500 2.14 0.50 23.14
N GLY A 501 1.99 0.78 21.86
CA GLY A 501 3.09 1.08 20.94
C GLY A 501 4.00 -0.11 20.64
N ILE A 502 3.62 -1.36 20.97
CA ILE A 502 4.43 -2.56 20.67
C ILE A 502 4.03 -3.10 19.30
N VAL A 503 4.93 -2.97 18.32
CA VAL A 503 4.75 -3.53 16.97
C VAL A 503 5.89 -4.50 16.68
N ARG A 504 5.54 -5.78 16.46
CA ARG A 504 6.49 -6.90 16.38
C ARG A 504 6.00 -8.03 15.47
N ARG A 505 6.93 -8.90 15.05
CA ARG A 505 6.71 -10.04 14.12
C ARG A 505 7.21 -11.39 14.65
N ASP A 506 7.66 -11.44 15.89
CA ASP A 506 8.35 -12.58 16.51
C ASP A 506 7.55 -13.27 17.65
N SER A 507 6.34 -12.77 17.94
CA SER A 507 5.48 -13.27 19.02
C SER A 507 5.01 -14.71 18.79
N ILE A 508 4.46 -15.34 19.82
CA ILE A 508 3.85 -16.67 19.67
C ILE A 508 2.70 -16.69 18.66
N TRP A 509 1.95 -15.59 18.53
CA TRP A 509 0.85 -15.45 17.57
C TRP A 509 1.34 -15.30 16.13
N ASP A 510 2.51 -14.70 15.94
CA ASP A 510 3.20 -14.68 14.65
C ASP A 510 3.63 -16.10 14.26
N ARG A 511 4.32 -16.81 15.16
CA ARG A 511 4.80 -18.18 14.89
C ARG A 511 3.69 -19.19 14.62
N LEU A 512 2.51 -19.02 15.23
CA LEU A 512 1.38 -19.95 15.08
C LEU A 512 0.41 -19.57 13.94
N ILE A 513 0.17 -18.28 13.70
CA ILE A 513 -0.93 -17.80 12.85
C ILE A 513 -0.43 -16.77 11.83
N PHE A 514 0.05 -15.61 12.29
CA PHE A 514 0.26 -14.46 11.40
C PHE A 514 1.53 -14.52 10.54
N GLY A 515 2.50 -15.38 10.87
CA GLY A 515 3.71 -15.60 10.10
C GLY A 515 3.44 -16.05 8.66
N LYS A 516 2.27 -16.63 8.38
CA LYS A 516 1.80 -16.94 7.02
C LYS A 516 1.35 -15.68 6.26
N VAL A 517 0.66 -14.76 6.92
CA VAL A 517 0.28 -13.45 6.36
C VAL A 517 1.54 -12.65 6.05
N GLN A 518 2.48 -12.61 7.00
CA GLN A 518 3.78 -11.95 6.85
C GLN A 518 4.59 -12.60 5.70
N ALA A 519 4.62 -13.93 5.62
CA ALA A 519 5.27 -14.65 4.53
C ALA A 519 4.65 -14.37 3.15
N SER A 520 3.34 -14.11 3.04
CA SER A 520 2.70 -13.71 1.76
C SER A 520 3.08 -12.31 1.25
N LEU A 521 3.75 -11.50 2.09
CA LEU A 521 4.46 -10.28 1.71
C LEU A 521 5.98 -10.51 1.61
N GLY A 522 6.42 -11.76 1.42
CA GLY A 522 7.83 -12.18 1.40
C GLY A 522 8.56 -12.12 2.76
N GLY A 523 7.86 -11.76 3.84
CA GLY A 523 8.34 -11.86 5.22
C GLY A 523 9.38 -10.82 5.66
N ARG A 524 9.83 -9.90 4.80
CA ARG A 524 10.79 -8.84 5.18
C ARG A 524 10.13 -7.51 5.54
N VAL A 525 8.95 -7.21 5.01
CA VAL A 525 8.24 -5.91 5.15
C VAL A 525 8.30 -5.38 6.59
N ARG A 526 8.95 -4.23 6.74
CA ARG A 526 9.05 -3.45 7.99
C ARG A 526 8.14 -2.23 7.97
N LEU A 527 7.81 -1.73 6.78
CA LEU A 527 7.18 -0.43 6.58
C LEU A 527 6.16 -0.46 5.42
N MET A 528 4.96 0.03 5.66
CA MET A 528 3.84 0.08 4.71
C MET A 528 3.15 1.44 4.76
N PHE A 529 2.65 1.89 3.61
CA PHE A 529 1.94 3.16 3.46
C PHE A 529 0.65 2.95 2.69
N THR A 530 -0.45 3.55 3.14
CA THR A 530 -1.70 3.56 2.39
C THR A 530 -2.37 4.93 2.37
N GLY A 531 -3.21 5.13 1.35
CA GLY A 531 -3.81 6.41 1.02
C GLY A 531 -4.49 6.35 -0.33
N ALA A 532 -4.67 7.51 -0.96
CA ALA A 532 -5.45 7.75 -2.18
C ALA A 532 -6.96 7.42 -2.09
N ALA A 533 -7.40 6.52 -1.21
CA ALA A 533 -8.79 6.20 -0.90
C ALA A 533 -8.95 5.96 0.63
N PRO A 534 -10.16 6.02 1.20
CA PRO A 534 -10.39 5.67 2.60
C PRO A 534 -10.18 4.17 2.87
N ILE A 535 -9.78 3.83 4.10
CA ILE A 535 -9.74 2.46 4.61
C ILE A 535 -10.56 2.35 5.90
N SER A 536 -11.18 1.19 6.15
CA SER A 536 -11.94 1.01 7.39
C SER A 536 -10.99 0.86 8.60
N PRO A 537 -11.30 1.47 9.77
CA PRO A 537 -10.44 1.38 10.96
C PRO A 537 -10.21 -0.05 11.42
N THR A 538 -11.22 -0.92 11.25
CA THR A 538 -11.18 -2.34 11.58
C THR A 538 -10.16 -3.10 10.72
N VAL A 539 -10.16 -2.86 9.40
CA VAL A 539 -9.19 -3.49 8.47
C VAL A 539 -7.78 -2.98 8.75
N LEU A 540 -7.59 -1.67 8.92
CA LEU A 540 -6.26 -1.10 9.19
C LEU A 540 -5.67 -1.60 10.52
N THR A 541 -6.47 -1.62 11.60
CA THR A 541 -6.02 -2.11 12.92
C THR A 541 -5.73 -3.61 12.88
N PHE A 542 -6.56 -4.41 12.19
CA PHE A 542 -6.30 -5.83 11.97
C PHE A 542 -4.98 -6.07 11.23
N LEU A 543 -4.73 -5.35 10.13
CA LEU A 543 -3.52 -5.54 9.33
C LEU A 543 -2.27 -5.01 10.03
N ARG A 544 -2.35 -3.91 10.79
CA ARG A 544 -1.28 -3.47 11.72
C ARG A 544 -0.89 -4.60 12.68
N ALA A 545 -1.87 -5.19 13.38
CA ALA A 545 -1.65 -6.27 14.33
C ALA A 545 -1.12 -7.55 13.64
N ALA A 546 -1.74 -7.97 12.53
CA ALA A 546 -1.41 -9.21 11.82
C ALA A 546 -0.04 -9.14 11.12
N ILE A 547 0.23 -8.09 10.35
CA ILE A 547 1.51 -7.96 9.62
C ILE A 547 2.63 -7.59 10.61
N GLY A 548 2.34 -6.86 11.69
CA GLY A 548 3.33 -6.50 12.70
C GLY A 548 4.43 -5.57 12.19
N CYS A 549 4.12 -4.79 11.15
CA CYS A 549 5.00 -3.79 10.56
C CYS A 549 4.50 -2.37 10.89
N GLN A 550 5.33 -1.36 10.63
CA GLN A 550 4.93 0.04 10.73
C GLN A 550 4.04 0.39 9.54
N PHE A 551 2.84 0.92 9.80
CA PHE A 551 1.82 1.04 8.78
C PHE A 551 1.03 2.35 8.95
N TYR A 552 1.31 3.30 8.06
CA TYR A 552 0.77 4.66 8.12
C TYR A 552 -0.31 4.88 7.05
N GLU A 553 -1.45 5.43 7.46
CA GLU A 553 -2.46 6.00 6.58
C GLU A 553 -2.11 7.48 6.32
N GLY A 554 -2.31 7.95 5.10
CA GLY A 554 -2.09 9.35 4.71
C GLY A 554 -3.07 9.82 3.64
N TYR A 555 -3.34 11.12 3.64
CA TYR A 555 -4.25 11.78 2.71
C TYR A 555 -3.51 12.83 1.88
N GLY A 556 -3.96 13.01 0.65
CA GLY A 556 -3.61 14.11 -0.23
C GLY A 556 -3.97 13.80 -1.68
N GLN A 557 -3.49 14.65 -2.59
CA GLN A 557 -3.84 14.65 -4.01
C GLN A 557 -2.66 15.11 -4.88
N THR A 558 -2.77 14.97 -6.20
CA THR A 558 -1.72 15.34 -7.16
C THR A 558 -1.37 16.83 -7.07
N GLU A 559 -2.38 17.68 -6.90
CA GLU A 559 -2.31 19.13 -6.72
C GLU A 559 -1.54 19.55 -5.44
N CYS A 560 -1.31 18.61 -4.52
CA CYS A 560 -0.51 18.79 -3.30
C CYS A 560 0.68 17.80 -3.24
N THR A 561 1.12 17.31 -4.41
CA THR A 561 2.24 16.38 -4.58
C THR A 561 2.11 15.10 -3.74
N ALA A 562 0.95 14.44 -3.86
CA ALA A 562 0.51 13.24 -3.16
C ALA A 562 0.23 13.40 -1.65
N GLY A 563 1.17 13.89 -0.84
CA GLY A 563 1.02 13.93 0.62
C GLY A 563 0.55 15.29 1.17
N CYS A 564 -0.57 15.31 1.90
CA CYS A 564 -1.01 16.44 2.73
C CYS A 564 -0.85 16.13 4.23
N THR A 565 -1.31 14.94 4.66
CA THR A 565 -1.22 14.46 6.05
C THR A 565 -0.75 13.00 6.09
N MET A 566 -0.18 12.56 7.22
CA MET A 566 0.15 11.15 7.48
C MET A 566 0.09 10.82 8.98
N ASN A 567 -0.25 9.58 9.35
CA ASN A 567 -0.10 9.11 10.73
C ASN A 567 1.37 9.22 11.17
N LEU A 568 1.58 9.58 12.44
CA LEU A 568 2.92 9.71 13.03
C LEU A 568 3.42 8.37 13.60
N PRO A 569 4.74 8.11 13.66
CA PRO A 569 5.29 6.99 14.40
C PRO A 569 4.83 6.97 15.87
N GLY A 570 4.46 5.78 16.34
CA GLY A 570 3.85 5.56 17.64
C GLY A 570 2.32 5.67 17.62
N ASP A 571 1.67 6.30 16.63
CA ASP A 571 0.21 6.33 16.58
C ASP A 571 -0.38 5.00 16.05
N TRP A 572 -1.05 4.27 16.93
CA TRP A 572 -1.78 3.04 16.58
C TRP A 572 -3.24 3.29 16.17
N SER A 573 -3.79 4.47 16.42
CA SER A 573 -5.21 4.78 16.20
C SER A 573 -5.54 4.92 14.71
N ALA A 574 -6.82 4.76 14.37
CA ALA A 574 -7.28 4.59 12.99
C ALA A 574 -8.63 5.29 12.74
N GLY A 575 -8.99 5.50 11.47
CA GLY A 575 -10.15 6.33 11.10
C GLY A 575 -9.84 7.82 11.18
N HIS A 576 -8.60 8.17 10.84
CA HIS A 576 -8.07 9.52 10.68
C HIS A 576 -6.76 9.40 9.89
N VAL A 577 -6.48 10.42 9.08
CA VAL A 577 -5.37 10.43 8.10
C VAL A 577 -4.12 11.10 8.68
N GLY A 578 -4.01 11.15 10.02
CA GLY A 578 -2.91 11.72 10.77
C GLY A 578 -2.84 13.25 10.75
N ALA A 579 -1.64 13.79 10.93
CA ALA A 579 -1.39 15.22 11.08
C ALA A 579 -0.78 15.85 9.81
N PRO A 580 -0.81 17.19 9.65
CA PRO A 580 -0.14 17.87 8.53
C PRO A 580 1.33 17.48 8.39
N LEU A 581 1.77 17.32 7.14
CA LEU A 581 3.19 17.12 6.84
C LEU A 581 3.98 18.41 7.09
N PRO A 582 5.24 18.37 7.59
CA PRO A 582 6.07 19.56 7.79
C PRO A 582 6.30 20.47 6.57
N CYS A 583 6.01 20.00 5.35
CA CYS A 583 6.06 20.81 4.11
C CYS A 583 4.80 21.67 3.87
N ASN A 584 3.77 21.57 4.70
CA ASN A 584 2.52 22.31 4.54
C ASN A 584 1.86 22.76 5.85
N SER A 585 0.77 23.51 5.69
CA SER A 585 -0.20 23.82 6.72
C SER A 585 -1.60 23.68 6.12
N ILE A 586 -2.58 23.41 6.98
CA ILE A 586 -3.94 23.06 6.59
C ILE A 586 -4.92 23.88 7.42
N LYS A 587 -5.85 24.58 6.79
CA LYS A 587 -7.05 25.13 7.44
C LYS A 587 -8.30 24.40 6.97
N LEU A 588 -9.39 24.55 7.70
CA LEU A 588 -10.72 24.17 7.24
C LEU A 588 -11.49 25.44 6.93
N VAL A 589 -12.18 25.48 5.79
CA VAL A 589 -13.00 26.62 5.37
C VAL A 589 -14.48 26.24 5.45
N ASP A 590 -15.30 27.19 5.88
CA ASP A 590 -16.75 27.00 6.00
C ASP A 590 -17.39 26.46 4.71
N VAL A 591 -18.33 25.54 4.89
CA VAL A 591 -19.25 25.07 3.84
C VAL A 591 -20.68 25.24 4.40
N PRO A 592 -21.19 26.49 4.52
CA PRO A 592 -22.46 26.77 5.20
C PRO A 592 -23.63 26.07 4.55
N GLU A 593 -23.57 25.85 3.23
CA GLU A 593 -24.59 25.11 2.48
C GLU A 593 -24.74 23.66 2.96
N MET A 594 -23.69 23.04 3.53
CA MET A 594 -23.68 21.70 4.12
C MET A 594 -23.65 21.69 5.66
N ASN A 595 -23.71 22.86 6.31
CA ASN A 595 -23.58 23.04 7.75
C ASN A 595 -22.25 22.51 8.35
N TYR A 596 -21.16 22.52 7.56
CA TYR A 596 -19.80 22.36 8.09
C TYR A 596 -19.19 23.75 8.31
N LEU A 597 -18.69 24.02 9.53
CA LEU A 597 -18.17 25.33 9.93
C LEU A 597 -16.83 25.17 10.66
N ALA A 598 -15.84 25.97 10.26
CA ALA A 598 -14.45 25.87 10.71
C ALA A 598 -14.32 26.03 12.23
N VAL A 599 -15.18 26.86 12.84
CA VAL A 599 -15.31 27.04 14.30
C VAL A 599 -15.70 25.76 15.05
N ASN A 600 -16.37 24.81 14.39
CA ASN A 600 -16.68 23.48 14.92
C ASN A 600 -15.58 22.44 14.62
N GLY A 601 -14.49 22.87 13.99
CA GLY A 601 -13.43 22.00 13.49
C GLY A 601 -13.84 21.15 12.28
N GLU A 602 -14.78 21.62 11.44
CA GLU A 602 -15.30 20.92 10.25
C GLU A 602 -15.33 21.85 9.04
N GLY A 603 -15.03 21.38 7.83
CA GLY A 603 -15.10 22.24 6.63
C GLY A 603 -14.40 21.66 5.41
N GLU A 604 -14.30 22.44 4.33
CA GLU A 604 -13.45 22.09 3.18
C GLU A 604 -11.97 22.15 3.58
N VAL A 605 -11.23 21.08 3.30
CA VAL A 605 -9.79 21.03 3.54
C VAL A 605 -9.08 21.97 2.57
N CYS A 606 -8.33 22.92 3.12
CA CYS A 606 -7.53 23.88 2.35
C CYS A 606 -6.05 23.74 2.71
N VAL A 607 -5.18 23.53 1.72
CA VAL A 607 -3.77 23.16 1.94
C VAL A 607 -2.83 24.21 1.32
N LYS A 608 -1.82 24.66 2.08
CA LYS A 608 -0.81 25.63 1.62
C LYS A 608 0.58 25.18 2.07
N GLY A 609 1.53 25.07 1.15
CA GLY A 609 2.83 24.48 1.44
C GLY A 609 3.78 24.43 0.25
N ALA A 610 5.04 24.04 0.49
CA ALA A 610 6.05 23.87 -0.55
C ALA A 610 5.72 22.74 -1.55
N ASN A 611 4.82 21.84 -1.17
CA ASN A 611 4.30 20.73 -1.97
C ASN A 611 3.11 21.10 -2.89
N VAL A 612 2.64 22.36 -2.88
CA VAL A 612 1.52 22.83 -3.70
C VAL A 612 1.95 23.04 -5.15
N PHE A 613 1.17 22.48 -6.08
CA PHE A 613 1.38 22.59 -7.53
C PHE A 613 1.32 24.03 -8.06
N GLN A 614 1.93 24.26 -9.23
CA GLN A 614 1.92 25.56 -9.94
C GLN A 614 0.60 25.85 -10.68
N GLY A 615 -0.44 25.04 -10.46
CA GLY A 615 -1.71 25.11 -11.19
C GLY A 615 -1.85 24.09 -12.32
N TYR A 616 -2.85 24.30 -13.18
CA TYR A 616 -3.20 23.41 -14.29
C TYR A 616 -2.67 23.92 -15.65
N LEU A 617 -2.04 23.03 -16.40
CA LEU A 617 -1.42 23.33 -17.69
C LEU A 617 -2.44 23.91 -18.68
N LYS A 618 -2.19 25.16 -19.11
CA LYS A 618 -3.05 25.91 -20.05
C LYS A 618 -4.51 25.93 -19.60
N ASP A 619 -4.75 26.09 -18.30
CA ASP A 619 -6.08 26.28 -17.71
C ASP A 619 -6.01 27.24 -16.50
N PRO A 620 -5.87 28.56 -16.74
CA PRO A 620 -5.82 29.55 -15.67
C PRO A 620 -7.17 29.66 -14.92
N ALA A 621 -8.29 29.33 -15.59
CA ALA A 621 -9.62 29.39 -14.99
C ALA A 621 -9.80 28.30 -13.92
N LYS A 622 -9.45 27.04 -14.22
CA LYS A 622 -9.44 25.97 -13.20
C LYS A 622 -8.30 26.12 -12.20
N THR A 623 -7.21 26.80 -12.55
CA THR A 623 -6.18 27.16 -11.58
C THR A 623 -6.74 28.11 -10.52
N ALA A 624 -7.44 29.18 -10.92
CA ALA A 624 -8.10 30.11 -9.99
C ALA A 624 -9.36 29.56 -9.29
N GLU A 625 -9.98 28.48 -9.79
CA GLU A 625 -11.02 27.72 -9.05
C GLU A 625 -10.41 26.88 -7.91
N THR A 626 -9.12 26.53 -7.99
CA THR A 626 -8.48 25.55 -7.11
C THR A 626 -7.42 26.15 -6.20
N ILE A 627 -6.74 27.22 -6.61
CA ILE A 627 -5.79 27.99 -5.81
C ILE A 627 -6.39 29.38 -5.57
N ASP A 628 -6.60 29.76 -4.31
CA ASP A 628 -7.11 31.09 -3.96
C ASP A 628 -6.04 32.20 -4.05
N ALA A 629 -6.45 33.45 -3.83
CA ALA A 629 -5.55 34.61 -3.88
C ALA A 629 -4.49 34.65 -2.75
N GLU A 630 -4.63 33.83 -1.70
CA GLU A 630 -3.61 33.64 -0.66
C GLU A 630 -2.66 32.47 -0.99
N GLY A 631 -2.98 31.61 -1.95
CA GLY A 631 -2.21 30.40 -2.27
C GLY A 631 -2.65 29.14 -1.50
N TRP A 632 -3.90 29.07 -1.03
CA TRP A 632 -4.52 27.84 -0.52
C TRP A 632 -5.09 27.00 -1.68
N VAL A 633 -4.77 25.71 -1.68
CA VAL A 633 -5.44 24.71 -2.53
C VAL A 633 -6.73 24.28 -1.85
N HIS A 634 -7.87 24.64 -2.43
CA HIS A 634 -9.17 24.05 -2.10
C HIS A 634 -9.22 22.61 -2.63
N THR A 635 -9.26 21.60 -1.76
CA THR A 635 -9.18 20.20 -2.22
C THR A 635 -10.50 19.65 -2.75
N GLY A 636 -11.64 20.28 -2.45
CA GLY A 636 -12.96 19.71 -2.70
C GLY A 636 -13.30 18.53 -1.79
N ASP A 637 -12.52 18.27 -0.73
CA ASP A 637 -12.78 17.24 0.28
C ASP A 637 -13.19 17.87 1.61
N ILE A 638 -14.19 17.30 2.29
CA ILE A 638 -14.61 17.74 3.62
C ILE A 638 -13.77 17.03 4.68
N GLY A 639 -13.22 17.80 5.61
CA GLY A 639 -12.42 17.34 6.74
C GLY A 639 -13.02 17.70 8.09
N LYS A 640 -12.59 16.97 9.12
CA LYS A 640 -12.83 17.25 10.53
C LYS A 640 -11.55 17.12 11.35
N TRP A 641 -11.24 18.12 12.17
CA TRP A 641 -10.21 18.02 13.19
C TRP A 641 -10.67 17.16 14.37
N LEU A 642 -9.78 16.29 14.85
CA LEU A 642 -9.96 15.50 16.06
C LEU A 642 -9.21 16.14 17.24
N PRO A 643 -9.62 15.90 18.50
CA PRO A 643 -9.01 16.57 19.67
C PRO A 643 -7.51 16.36 19.86
N ASN A 644 -6.94 15.31 19.26
CA ASN A 644 -5.50 15.03 19.25
C ASN A 644 -4.71 15.81 18.16
N GLY A 645 -5.37 16.69 17.40
CA GLY A 645 -4.77 17.44 16.31
C GLY A 645 -4.62 16.66 15.00
N THR A 646 -5.26 15.49 14.83
CA THR A 646 -5.27 14.78 13.55
C THR A 646 -6.51 15.09 12.72
N LEU A 647 -6.39 14.95 11.40
CA LEU A 647 -7.46 15.20 10.43
C LEU A 647 -8.21 13.89 10.14
N ARG A 648 -9.53 13.94 10.07
CA ARG A 648 -10.40 12.91 9.48
C ARG A 648 -11.02 13.46 8.21
N ILE A 649 -10.95 12.72 7.10
CA ILE A 649 -11.73 13.01 5.90
C ILE A 649 -13.14 12.45 6.08
N VAL A 650 -14.15 13.18 5.62
CA VAL A 650 -15.58 12.81 5.69
C VAL A 650 -16.04 12.21 4.37
N ASP A 651 -16.03 13.00 3.30
CA ASP A 651 -16.32 12.63 1.89
C ASP A 651 -15.94 13.82 0.99
N ARG A 652 -16.11 13.73 -0.33
CA ARG A 652 -15.86 14.85 -1.27
C ARG A 652 -17.04 15.82 -1.27
N LYS A 653 -16.80 17.14 -1.21
CA LYS A 653 -17.82 18.21 -1.33
C LYS A 653 -18.68 18.06 -2.60
N LYS A 654 -18.12 17.51 -3.69
CA LYS A 654 -18.83 17.25 -4.96
C LYS A 654 -19.50 15.85 -5.03
N HIS A 655 -19.33 14.99 -4.02
CA HIS A 655 -19.97 13.67 -3.90
C HIS A 655 -21.04 13.62 -2.81
N ILE A 656 -20.95 14.49 -1.79
CA ILE A 656 -22.01 14.69 -0.81
C ILE A 656 -23.26 15.21 -1.52
N PHE A 657 -24.39 14.53 -1.30
CA PHE A 657 -25.70 14.93 -1.81
C PHE A 657 -26.70 15.07 -0.67
N LYS A 658 -27.81 15.75 -0.95
CA LYS A 658 -28.91 16.00 0.00
C LYS A 658 -30.06 15.04 -0.29
N LEU A 659 -30.77 14.59 0.73
CA LEU A 659 -32.07 13.91 0.60
C LEU A 659 -33.23 14.90 0.80
N ALA A 660 -34.46 14.50 0.46
CA ALA A 660 -35.65 15.35 0.52
C ALA A 660 -35.92 15.95 1.92
N GLN A 661 -35.62 15.22 3.00
CA GLN A 661 -35.70 15.69 4.39
C GLN A 661 -34.62 16.71 4.79
N GLY A 662 -33.69 17.03 3.89
CA GLY A 662 -32.64 18.03 4.09
C GLY A 662 -31.32 17.50 4.67
N GLU A 663 -31.27 16.23 5.06
CA GLU A 663 -30.05 15.56 5.55
C GLU A 663 -29.02 15.39 4.42
N TYR A 664 -27.74 15.58 4.74
CA TYR A 664 -26.61 15.38 3.83
C TYR A 664 -25.98 13.99 4.01
N ILE A 665 -25.62 13.37 2.89
CA ILE A 665 -25.15 11.98 2.81
C ILE A 665 -23.74 11.94 2.25
N ALA A 666 -22.86 11.27 2.99
CA ALA A 666 -21.53 10.85 2.54
C ALA A 666 -21.61 9.42 1.99
N PRO A 667 -21.75 9.20 0.66
CA PRO A 667 -21.90 7.84 0.13
C PRO A 667 -20.66 6.97 0.30
N GLU A 668 -19.44 7.52 0.22
CA GLU A 668 -18.20 6.72 0.31
C GLU A 668 -18.00 6.14 1.72
N LYS A 669 -18.49 6.84 2.76
CA LYS A 669 -18.62 6.33 4.14
C LYS A 669 -19.50 5.08 4.20
N ILE A 670 -20.67 5.12 3.55
CA ILE A 670 -21.68 4.05 3.57
C ILE A 670 -21.18 2.83 2.79
N GLU A 671 -20.64 3.06 1.59
CA GLU A 671 -20.02 2.04 0.74
C GLU A 671 -18.89 1.31 1.49
N THR A 672 -18.02 2.04 2.18
CA THR A 672 -16.92 1.48 3.00
C THR A 672 -17.39 0.62 4.19
N ILE A 673 -18.65 0.76 4.62
CA ILE A 673 -19.26 -0.09 5.66
C ILE A 673 -19.96 -1.31 5.04
N TYR A 674 -20.63 -1.15 3.89
CA TYR A 674 -21.29 -2.24 3.17
C TYR A 674 -20.30 -3.23 2.51
N LEU A 675 -19.12 -2.77 2.10
CA LEU A 675 -17.99 -3.61 1.66
C LEU A 675 -17.41 -4.56 2.75
N ARG A 676 -18.01 -4.60 3.95
CA ARG A 676 -17.67 -5.57 5.01
C ARG A 676 -18.51 -6.84 4.98
N SER A 677 -19.49 -6.94 4.07
CA SER A 677 -20.26 -8.18 3.91
C SER A 677 -19.46 -9.19 3.12
N ASP A 678 -19.30 -10.40 3.68
CA ASP A 678 -18.75 -11.60 3.03
C ASP A 678 -19.33 -11.84 1.60
N ALA A 679 -20.52 -11.30 1.28
CA ALA A 679 -21.21 -11.47 0.01
C ALA A 679 -20.96 -10.35 -1.02
N VAL A 680 -20.32 -9.23 -0.69
CA VAL A 680 -20.29 -8.00 -1.50
C VAL A 680 -18.87 -7.62 -1.92
N ALA A 681 -18.56 -7.71 -3.21
CA ALA A 681 -17.26 -7.29 -3.76
C ALA A 681 -17.21 -5.79 -4.09
N GLN A 682 -18.30 -5.22 -4.61
CA GLN A 682 -18.41 -3.80 -4.94
C GLN A 682 -19.84 -3.29 -4.66
N VAL A 683 -19.96 -2.01 -4.32
CA VAL A 683 -21.26 -1.36 -4.10
C VAL A 683 -21.18 0.10 -4.54
N PHE A 684 -22.28 0.60 -5.12
CA PHE A 684 -22.49 2.00 -5.47
C PHE A 684 -23.80 2.47 -4.84
N VAL A 685 -23.70 3.35 -3.84
CA VAL A 685 -24.82 3.97 -3.13
C VAL A 685 -25.25 5.24 -3.85
N HIS A 686 -26.56 5.38 -4.05
CA HIS A 686 -27.16 6.54 -4.68
C HIS A 686 -28.30 7.11 -3.80
N GLY A 687 -28.41 8.43 -3.82
CA GLY A 687 -29.51 9.21 -3.28
C GLY A 687 -29.84 10.34 -4.24
N ASP A 688 -31.10 10.77 -4.26
CA ASP A 688 -31.54 11.96 -5.01
C ASP A 688 -32.21 12.96 -4.06
N SER A 689 -32.06 14.24 -4.35
CA SER A 689 -32.68 15.37 -3.63
C SER A 689 -34.21 15.31 -3.54
N LEU A 690 -34.88 14.58 -4.44
CA LEU A 690 -36.33 14.37 -4.43
C LEU A 690 -36.75 13.13 -3.62
N GLN A 691 -35.81 12.36 -3.08
CA GLN A 691 -36.05 11.07 -2.43
C GLN A 691 -35.68 11.11 -0.94
N ALA A 692 -36.47 10.40 -0.12
CA ALA A 692 -36.30 10.40 1.34
C ALA A 692 -35.28 9.36 1.86
N CYS A 693 -34.81 8.47 0.99
CA CYS A 693 -33.95 7.34 1.33
C CYS A 693 -32.95 7.00 0.22
N LEU A 694 -32.03 6.10 0.52
CA LEU A 694 -30.98 5.65 -0.40
C LEU A 694 -31.34 4.36 -1.12
N VAL A 695 -30.73 4.15 -2.28
CA VAL A 695 -30.72 2.87 -3.02
C VAL A 695 -29.28 2.50 -3.33
N ALA A 696 -28.99 1.23 -3.65
CA ALA A 696 -27.64 0.84 -4.07
C ALA A 696 -27.61 -0.22 -5.17
N VAL A 697 -26.58 -0.14 -6.02
CA VAL A 697 -26.20 -1.22 -6.94
C VAL A 697 -25.10 -2.03 -6.26
N VAL A 698 -25.26 -3.34 -6.19
CA VAL A 698 -24.38 -4.25 -5.46
C VAL A 698 -23.86 -5.32 -6.41
N VAL A 699 -22.53 -5.51 -6.43
CA VAL A 699 -21.88 -6.61 -7.14
C VAL A 699 -21.46 -7.67 -6.13
N PRO A 700 -22.06 -8.88 -6.17
CA PRO A 700 -21.69 -9.95 -5.25
C PRO A 700 -20.29 -10.49 -5.51
N ASP A 701 -19.61 -10.95 -4.46
CA ASP A 701 -18.29 -11.54 -4.59
C ASP A 701 -18.33 -12.96 -5.19
N HIS A 702 -17.67 -13.16 -6.33
CA HIS A 702 -17.69 -14.42 -7.07
C HIS A 702 -16.96 -15.57 -6.34
N ASP A 703 -15.94 -15.29 -5.53
CA ASP A 703 -15.18 -16.30 -4.78
C ASP A 703 -15.91 -16.69 -3.47
N PHE A 704 -16.66 -15.78 -2.86
CA PHE A 704 -17.29 -15.98 -1.54
C PHE A 704 -18.81 -16.22 -1.55
N LEU A 705 -19.56 -15.73 -2.56
CA LEU A 705 -21.04 -15.77 -2.57
C LEU A 705 -21.62 -17.17 -2.33
N SER A 706 -21.16 -18.21 -3.04
CA SER A 706 -21.73 -19.56 -2.92
C SER A 706 -21.48 -20.19 -1.54
N GLY A 707 -20.33 -19.91 -0.92
CA GLY A 707 -20.03 -20.29 0.46
C GLY A 707 -20.91 -19.53 1.46
N TRP A 708 -21.24 -18.27 1.16
CA TRP A 708 -22.11 -17.42 1.96
C TRP A 708 -23.59 -17.83 1.86
N THR A 709 -24.14 -18.04 0.65
CA THR A 709 -25.53 -18.49 0.48
C THR A 709 -25.77 -19.86 1.09
N LYS A 710 -24.79 -20.77 1.01
CA LYS A 710 -24.83 -22.09 1.66
C LYS A 710 -24.82 -21.98 3.20
N LYS A 711 -24.09 -21.01 3.76
CA LYS A 711 -23.99 -20.73 5.21
C LYS A 711 -25.24 -20.03 5.76
N THR A 712 -25.75 -19.02 5.04
CA THR A 712 -26.80 -18.11 5.50
C THR A 712 -28.20 -18.60 5.12
N LEU A 713 -28.39 -19.05 3.88
CA LEU A 713 -29.71 -19.44 3.31
C LEU A 713 -29.84 -20.95 3.03
N ARG A 714 -28.75 -21.72 3.15
CA ARG A 714 -28.64 -23.13 2.70
C ARG A 714 -28.90 -23.31 1.20
N LEU A 715 -28.62 -22.28 0.40
CA LEU A 715 -28.77 -22.29 -1.06
C LEU A 715 -27.42 -22.50 -1.76
N GLU A 716 -27.43 -23.36 -2.78
CA GLU A 716 -26.30 -23.66 -3.66
C GLU A 716 -26.74 -23.51 -5.12
N GLY A 717 -25.81 -23.13 -6.00
CA GLY A 717 -26.04 -22.86 -7.41
C GLY A 717 -24.82 -22.21 -8.06
N SER A 718 -24.88 -21.95 -9.37
CA SER A 718 -23.89 -21.11 -10.05
C SER A 718 -24.02 -19.63 -9.65
N TYR A 719 -22.97 -18.84 -9.88
CA TYR A 719 -22.95 -17.42 -9.55
C TYR A 719 -24.13 -16.65 -10.18
N GLN A 720 -24.46 -16.93 -11.45
CA GLN A 720 -25.58 -16.28 -12.15
C GLN A 720 -26.94 -16.65 -11.54
N GLU A 721 -27.16 -17.93 -11.23
CA GLU A 721 -28.41 -18.40 -10.58
C GLU A 721 -28.58 -17.82 -9.18
N LEU A 722 -27.49 -17.64 -8.42
CA LEU A 722 -27.53 -17.02 -7.10
C LEU A 722 -27.77 -15.51 -7.17
N CYS A 723 -27.18 -14.80 -8.14
CA CYS A 723 -27.44 -13.37 -8.37
C CYS A 723 -28.90 -13.10 -8.77
N GLY A 724 -29.54 -14.01 -9.50
CA GLY A 724 -30.93 -13.88 -9.96
C GLY A 724 -32.01 -14.20 -8.91
N ARG A 725 -31.64 -14.55 -7.67
CA ARG A 725 -32.61 -14.89 -6.60
C ARG A 725 -32.93 -13.70 -5.70
N GLU A 726 -34.22 -13.33 -5.64
CA GLU A 726 -34.75 -12.37 -4.66
C GLU A 726 -34.44 -12.79 -3.21
N GLU A 727 -34.38 -14.09 -2.91
CA GLU A 727 -33.96 -14.64 -1.62
C GLU A 727 -32.54 -14.20 -1.22
N VAL A 728 -31.61 -14.21 -2.19
CA VAL A 728 -30.20 -13.86 -1.99
C VAL A 728 -30.06 -12.34 -1.88
N LYS A 729 -30.72 -11.60 -2.76
CA LYS A 729 -30.83 -10.13 -2.73
C LYS A 729 -31.37 -9.60 -1.39
N ALA A 730 -32.44 -10.20 -0.87
CA ALA A 730 -33.02 -9.82 0.42
C ALA A 730 -32.05 -10.06 1.59
N ALA A 731 -31.35 -11.20 1.59
CA ALA A 731 -30.37 -11.51 2.63
C ALA A 731 -29.11 -10.62 2.57
N ILE A 732 -28.65 -10.26 1.36
CA ILE A 732 -27.53 -9.31 1.17
C ILE A 732 -27.93 -7.93 1.71
N LEU A 733 -29.16 -7.47 1.42
CA LEU A 733 -29.69 -6.23 1.99
C LEU A 733 -29.77 -6.31 3.53
N GLU A 734 -30.26 -7.40 4.11
CA GLU A 734 -30.31 -7.57 5.57
C GLU A 734 -28.92 -7.49 6.21
N ASP A 735 -27.91 -8.16 5.64
CA ASP A 735 -26.53 -8.14 6.15
C ASP A 735 -25.87 -6.76 5.98
N MET A 736 -26.13 -6.05 4.88
CA MET A 736 -25.72 -4.66 4.69
C MET A 736 -26.37 -3.74 5.75
N LEU A 737 -27.67 -3.88 6.01
CA LEU A 737 -28.38 -3.10 7.03
C LEU A 737 -27.87 -3.40 8.46
N ARG A 738 -27.55 -4.66 8.75
CA ARG A 738 -26.92 -5.09 10.00
C ARG A 738 -25.55 -4.43 10.19
N LEU A 739 -24.67 -4.55 9.19
CA LEU A 739 -23.34 -3.92 9.16
C LEU A 739 -23.42 -2.39 9.22
N GLY A 740 -24.44 -1.78 8.60
CA GLY A 740 -24.71 -0.36 8.68
C GLY A 740 -24.96 0.11 10.11
N LYS A 741 -25.85 -0.58 10.83
CA LYS A 741 -26.15 -0.29 12.25
C LYS A 741 -24.91 -0.50 13.15
N GLU A 742 -24.18 -1.60 12.95
CA GLU A 742 -22.92 -1.88 13.66
C GLU A 742 -21.82 -0.86 13.35
N GLY A 743 -21.81 -0.30 12.13
CA GLY A 743 -20.92 0.78 11.68
C GLY A 743 -21.36 2.19 12.10
N GLY A 744 -22.48 2.33 12.82
CA GLY A 744 -23.00 3.63 13.28
C GLY A 744 -23.69 4.47 12.19
N LEU A 745 -24.20 3.85 11.12
CA LEU A 745 -25.03 4.54 10.13
C LEU A 745 -26.41 4.87 10.69
N LYS A 746 -26.82 6.13 10.58
CA LYS A 746 -28.19 6.58 10.90
C LYS A 746 -29.21 5.87 9.99
N SER A 747 -30.49 5.92 10.37
CA SER A 747 -31.58 5.30 9.60
C SER A 747 -31.67 5.80 8.14
N PHE A 748 -31.42 7.09 7.91
CA PHE A 748 -31.42 7.68 6.57
C PHE A 748 -30.11 7.45 5.78
N GLU A 749 -29.04 7.01 6.44
CA GLU A 749 -27.78 6.61 5.80
C GLU A 749 -27.81 5.14 5.33
N GLN A 750 -28.97 4.48 5.41
CA GLN A 750 -29.13 3.08 5.04
C GLN A 750 -29.91 2.93 3.73
N ALA A 751 -29.39 2.09 2.82
CA ALA A 751 -30.05 1.73 1.57
C ALA A 751 -31.37 0.98 1.83
N ARG A 752 -32.45 1.47 1.25
CA ARG A 752 -33.82 0.95 1.39
C ARG A 752 -34.10 -0.22 0.45
N ALA A 753 -33.47 -0.23 -0.71
CA ALA A 753 -33.53 -1.29 -1.71
C ALA A 753 -32.19 -1.42 -2.47
N ILE A 754 -31.93 -2.60 -3.05
CA ILE A 754 -30.72 -2.86 -3.86
C ILE A 754 -31.03 -3.57 -5.18
N HIS A 755 -30.23 -3.28 -6.20
CA HIS A 755 -30.13 -4.03 -7.45
C HIS A 755 -28.85 -4.89 -7.42
N ILE A 756 -28.98 -6.18 -7.74
CA ILE A 756 -27.85 -7.09 -7.86
C ILE A 756 -27.34 -7.06 -9.30
N HIS A 757 -26.08 -6.66 -9.47
CA HIS A 757 -25.39 -6.63 -10.76
C HIS A 757 -24.30 -7.71 -10.78
N SER A 758 -24.17 -8.46 -11.88
CA SER A 758 -23.29 -9.63 -11.96
C SER A 758 -21.88 -9.34 -12.49
N GLU A 759 -21.62 -8.16 -13.05
CA GLU A 759 -20.30 -7.78 -13.57
C GLU A 759 -19.57 -6.88 -12.57
N LEU A 760 -18.24 -7.00 -12.49
CA LEU A 760 -17.42 -6.10 -11.68
C LEU A 760 -17.30 -4.73 -12.35
N PHE A 761 -17.47 -3.65 -11.59
CA PHE A 761 -17.07 -2.32 -12.05
C PHE A 761 -15.55 -2.34 -12.31
N SER A 762 -15.13 -2.03 -13.53
CA SER A 762 -13.76 -2.16 -14.02
C SER A 762 -13.29 -0.87 -14.70
N ILE A 763 -12.06 -0.86 -15.22
CA ILE A 763 -11.59 0.28 -16.03
C ILE A 763 -12.02 0.09 -17.49
N GLU A 764 -12.03 -1.14 -17.98
CA GLU A 764 -12.44 -1.56 -19.32
C GLU A 764 -13.91 -1.24 -19.61
N ASN A 765 -14.84 -1.54 -18.68
CA ASN A 765 -16.24 -1.12 -18.80
C ASN A 765 -16.48 0.36 -18.42
N GLY A 766 -15.40 1.12 -18.20
CA GLY A 766 -15.44 2.56 -18.01
C GLY A 766 -15.97 3.04 -16.66
N LEU A 767 -16.40 2.15 -15.75
CA LEU A 767 -17.06 2.49 -14.48
C LEU A 767 -16.08 2.90 -13.36
N LEU A 768 -14.79 2.52 -13.46
CA LEU A 768 -13.73 2.97 -12.55
C LEU A 768 -12.72 3.93 -13.20
N THR A 769 -12.03 4.72 -12.38
CA THR A 769 -10.81 5.45 -12.76
C THR A 769 -9.60 4.51 -12.87
N PRO A 770 -8.49 4.93 -13.51
CA PRO A 770 -7.21 4.20 -13.46
C PRO A 770 -6.69 3.91 -12.04
N THR A 771 -7.09 4.71 -11.04
CA THR A 771 -6.81 4.51 -9.61
C THR A 771 -7.85 3.64 -8.89
N LEU A 772 -8.68 2.91 -9.63
CA LEU A 772 -9.72 1.99 -9.16
C LEU A 772 -10.83 2.64 -8.31
N LYS A 773 -11.07 3.95 -8.45
CA LYS A 773 -12.17 4.67 -7.79
C LYS A 773 -13.45 4.63 -8.63
N ALA A 774 -14.61 4.64 -7.97
CA ALA A 774 -15.92 4.69 -8.62
C ALA A 774 -16.16 6.02 -9.36
N LYS A 775 -16.40 5.98 -10.68
CA LYS A 775 -16.86 7.16 -11.44
C LYS A 775 -18.36 7.36 -11.21
N ARG A 776 -18.72 8.02 -10.10
CA ARG A 776 -20.12 8.15 -9.63
C ARG A 776 -21.10 8.63 -10.72
N ASN A 777 -20.69 9.56 -11.58
CA ASN A 777 -21.50 10.05 -12.69
C ASN A 777 -21.74 8.98 -13.78
N CYS A 778 -20.69 8.27 -14.20
CA CYS A 778 -20.81 7.17 -15.17
C CYS A 778 -21.67 6.02 -14.60
N LEU A 779 -21.50 5.69 -13.32
CA LEU A 779 -22.31 4.69 -12.62
C LEU A 779 -23.79 5.10 -12.55
N ARG A 780 -24.10 6.36 -12.21
CA ARG A 780 -25.47 6.90 -12.21
C ARG A 780 -26.10 6.84 -13.60
N GLN A 781 -25.33 7.12 -14.66
CA GLN A 781 -25.82 7.09 -16.04
C GLN A 781 -26.01 5.66 -16.56
N HIS A 782 -25.10 4.73 -16.23
CA HIS A 782 -25.16 3.33 -16.63
C HIS A 782 -26.31 2.58 -15.93
N PHE A 783 -26.46 2.76 -14.61
CA PHE A 783 -27.51 2.10 -13.81
C PHE A 783 -28.81 2.92 -13.71
N ARG A 784 -29.06 3.82 -14.66
CA ARG A 784 -30.14 4.82 -14.55
C ARG A 784 -31.52 4.17 -14.40
N SER A 785 -31.87 3.22 -15.28
CA SER A 785 -33.19 2.59 -15.24
C SER A 785 -33.38 1.74 -13.98
N GLN A 786 -32.34 1.03 -13.55
CA GLN A 786 -32.37 0.24 -12.31
C GLN A 786 -32.52 1.12 -11.07
N ILE A 787 -31.90 2.32 -11.06
CA ILE A 787 -32.07 3.31 -9.99
C ILE A 787 -33.50 3.86 -9.98
N GLU A 788 -34.06 4.19 -11.15
CA GLU A 788 -35.45 4.67 -11.29
C GLU A 788 -36.47 3.58 -10.88
N GLU A 789 -36.22 2.32 -11.25
CA GLU A 789 -36.98 1.13 -10.80
C GLU A 789 -36.89 0.92 -9.27
N LEU A 790 -35.71 1.03 -8.67
CA LEU A 790 -35.52 0.87 -7.22
C LEU A 790 -36.30 1.92 -6.44
N TYR A 791 -36.37 3.17 -6.90
CA TYR A 791 -37.21 4.19 -6.27
C TYR A 791 -38.71 3.95 -6.51
N ALA A 792 -39.12 3.57 -7.72
CA ALA A 792 -40.51 3.24 -8.01
C ALA A 792 -41.03 2.02 -7.20
N GLY A 793 -40.15 1.07 -6.88
CA GLY A 793 -40.44 -0.09 -6.04
C GLY A 793 -40.46 0.18 -4.53
N ILE A 794 -40.08 1.38 -4.07
CA ILE A 794 -40.15 1.75 -2.66
C ILE A 794 -41.51 2.42 -2.37
N THR A 795 -42.42 1.67 -1.76
CA THR A 795 -43.52 2.28 -0.99
C THR A 795 -42.96 3.11 0.16
N MET A 796 -43.30 4.40 0.16
CA MET A 796 -43.00 5.36 1.24
C MET A 796 -43.81 5.04 2.50
#